data_AF-A0A819CTA8-F1
#
_entry.id   AF-A0A819CTA8-F1
#
_cell.length_a   1.000
_cell.length_b   1.000
_cell.length_c   1.000
_cell.angle_alpha   90.00
_cell.angle_beta   90.00
_cell.angle_gamma   90.00
#
_symmetry.space_group_name_H-M   'P 1'
#
loop_
_entity.id
_entity.type
_entity.pdbx_description
1 polymer ?
#
loop_
_entity_poly.entity_id
_entity_poly.type
_entity_poly.pdbx_seq_one_letter_code
_entity_poly.pdbx_strand_id
1 'polypeptide(L)'
;MFAAQIASPQRVGKGDIHMWMEKRGKNEPNSNSIQSVDHGSTSILVYATVFQTPVDCTFAFLYSAYTVNECTSLGLIATQPENEPLVPSIIISTLQISGGTNTIPYAQLFSSKTQLGNSNSDVVVLDGSSAVNKLDITTAEKHGIIKYNEAGVYFLIACGQVGSAKDTDASGEVHLWMRLNEKDIANSNTIRTIRSGSTSVLVSQTVLKLEAEDKVQLVFSTTNKELGLIASKPKNEPLVPGIIFATFRLSNEDNPVAYAQLSSSQSQWGCIAPKTVKLDNNDGSHHIKNNNGVMEFEESGTYFVMAAAQCGSDENDGIGDVRMWFRLNGEDMADSNTIQTVEKDTAVLVCQTAVELKTGDKLEIVIATDVTEGTLGLVAAKPHKEAAVPSIIVSVFKSTGSTTHSERTKPGKSKDKEDDYEIIDDVAYLQAASSKNQLTESKPKAITYNKVEGLNGYSTVKNNTFLYETPGYYFTVYGAQVGSASGNGKGEIHMWTRENGADVPMSNSVQAVERGSLSVLIYNSLIKAPVGREVTVLISAYPSNKCSSLGLVAQDVRHEPLVPSIIRSEIQLSDIDHPVHNLVLPSSKTQLGSSNSKAITYDQDQFTGIGIPTARSDGSVKFNESGIYFVIFSAQGGSAAGTRASGEIYLGPQLNGKDIPNSNIIHSVRSGSDRVLICQSIVKAKANDKLQIAFSTTNEDIGLIAAASKNEPFVLSLILTVFELGTKNNPVPYAQLSSSNSQWGCITPRKVELNTNDGSHLIKYDDGTIEFEEAGTYFVMGAGQVGSSDGKGKGDVHLWMRLNGKDMKDSNTIQTVDCDTTVLVCQAVIKMEAGDKLELMYSADVAEGKLGFVTSQPESNEKVPSMVFSAFKSSYTKSSKHYNKYNED
;
A
#
# COMPACT_ATOMS: atom_id res chain seq x y z
N MET A 1 9.94 5.29 14.49
CA MET A 1 9.90 6.69 14.91
C MET A 1 8.70 7.36 14.26
N PHE A 2 8.06 8.28 14.96
CA PHE A 2 6.80 8.89 14.57
C PHE A 2 6.91 10.42 14.65
N ALA A 3 6.51 11.11 13.59
CA ALA A 3 6.35 12.57 13.56
C ALA A 3 5.00 12.91 12.92
N ALA A 4 4.19 13.75 13.55
CA ALA A 4 2.90 14.21 13.02
C ALA A 4 2.81 15.72 12.98
N GLN A 5 2.29 16.24 11.87
CA GLN A 5 1.98 17.64 11.70
C GLN A 5 0.56 17.91 12.23
N ILE A 6 0.46 18.83 13.17
CA ILE A 6 -0.80 19.21 13.81
C ILE A 6 -1.02 20.69 13.59
N ALA A 7 -2.22 21.07 13.12
CA ALA A 7 -2.56 22.46 12.91
C ALA A 7 -3.98 22.79 13.37
N SER A 8 -4.16 24.06 13.79
CA SER A 8 -5.46 24.65 14.13
C SER A 8 -5.84 25.71 13.09
N PRO A 9 -6.58 25.34 12.02
CA PRO A 9 -6.87 26.24 10.89
C PRO A 9 -7.88 27.36 11.18
N GLN A 10 -8.55 27.38 12.34
CA GLN A 10 -9.52 28.43 12.71
C GLN A 10 -9.06 29.31 13.88
N ARG A 11 -9.51 30.58 13.88
CA ARG A 11 -9.04 31.67 14.76
C ARG A 11 -9.54 31.62 16.22
N VAL A 12 -10.18 30.55 16.69
CA VAL A 12 -10.79 30.51 18.04
C VAL A 12 -10.55 29.16 18.72
N GLY A 13 -9.95 29.18 19.92
CA GLY A 13 -9.76 28.02 20.82
C GLY A 13 -8.37 27.34 20.77
N LYS A 14 -7.78 27.07 21.95
CA LYS A 14 -6.58 26.25 22.12
C LYS A 14 -7.00 24.78 22.11
N GLY A 15 -6.14 23.88 21.67
CA GLY A 15 -6.45 22.47 21.77
C GLY A 15 -5.23 21.58 21.86
N ASP A 16 -5.47 20.38 22.35
CA ASP A 16 -4.47 19.34 22.55
C ASP A 16 -4.76 18.19 21.59
N ILE A 17 -3.74 17.72 20.87
CA ILE A 17 -3.80 16.43 20.18
C ILE A 17 -3.00 15.41 20.98
N HIS A 18 -3.64 14.29 21.26
CA HIS A 18 -3.03 13.14 21.90
C HIS A 18 -2.87 12.06 20.85
N MET A 19 -1.69 11.48 20.75
CA MET A 19 -1.43 10.36 19.84
C MET A 19 -0.82 9.19 20.58
N TRP A 20 -1.28 7.99 20.24
CA TRP A 20 -0.73 6.76 20.78
C TRP A 20 -0.70 5.64 19.75
N MET A 21 0.15 4.65 20.02
CA MET A 21 0.24 3.43 19.24
C MET A 21 -0.38 2.27 20.03
N GLU A 22 -1.25 1.49 19.38
CA GLU A 22 -1.85 0.28 19.95
C GLU A 22 -1.40 -0.95 19.18
N LYS A 23 -0.93 -1.97 19.92
CA LYS A 23 -0.70 -3.31 19.39
C LYS A 23 -2.02 -4.08 19.49
N ARG A 24 -2.55 -4.55 18.36
CA ARG A 24 -3.88 -5.17 18.28
C ARG A 24 -4.04 -6.29 19.34
N GLY A 25 -4.96 -6.11 20.29
CA GLY A 25 -5.26 -7.07 21.36
C GLY A 25 -4.55 -6.82 22.71
N LYS A 26 -3.68 -5.83 22.83
CA LYS A 26 -3.13 -5.35 24.10
C LYS A 26 -2.96 -3.82 24.05
N ASN A 27 -3.62 -3.10 24.96
CA ASN A 27 -3.26 -1.72 25.24
C ASN A 27 -1.82 -1.71 25.75
N GLU A 28 -0.87 -1.19 24.98
CA GLU A 28 0.48 -0.89 25.50
C GLU A 28 0.48 0.56 25.97
N PRO A 29 0.43 0.82 27.29
CA PRO A 29 0.12 2.14 27.84
C PRO A 29 1.25 3.18 27.74
N ASN A 30 2.30 2.93 26.95
CA ASN A 30 3.61 3.57 27.16
C ASN A 30 4.25 4.18 25.89
N SER A 31 3.50 4.37 24.80
CA SER A 31 3.98 5.02 23.56
C SER A 31 3.02 6.14 23.15
N ASN A 32 2.90 7.15 24.02
CA ASN A 32 1.93 8.23 23.90
C ASN A 32 2.64 9.58 23.95
N SER A 33 2.09 10.58 23.27
CA SER A 33 2.55 11.98 23.40
C SER A 33 1.39 12.96 23.21
N ILE A 34 1.53 14.15 23.79
CA ILE A 34 0.57 15.26 23.67
C ILE A 34 1.31 16.50 23.22
N GLN A 35 0.68 17.26 22.31
CA GLN A 35 1.14 18.57 21.90
C GLN A 35 -0.06 19.53 21.92
N SER A 36 0.10 20.63 22.62
CA SER A 36 -0.83 21.76 22.56
C SER A 36 -0.53 22.59 21.31
N VAL A 37 -1.58 23.05 20.63
CA VAL A 37 -1.48 23.90 19.45
C VAL A 37 -2.27 25.19 19.66
N ASP A 38 -1.55 26.31 19.52
CA ASP A 38 -2.12 27.65 19.59
C ASP A 38 -2.84 28.02 18.26
N HIS A 39 -3.66 29.06 18.29
CA HIS A 39 -4.50 29.44 17.14
C HIS A 39 -3.69 29.75 15.89
N GLY A 40 -4.14 29.25 14.72
CA GLY A 40 -3.49 29.54 13.43
C GLY A 40 -2.05 29.03 13.33
N SER A 41 -1.61 28.19 14.27
CA SER A 41 -0.26 27.64 14.33
C SER A 41 -0.25 26.20 13.89
N THR A 42 0.89 25.79 13.36
CA THR A 42 1.26 24.41 13.10
C THR A 42 2.37 23.99 14.06
N SER A 43 2.27 22.79 14.61
CA SER A 43 3.31 22.21 15.46
C SER A 43 3.54 20.75 15.12
N ILE A 44 4.73 20.26 15.46
CA ILE A 44 5.09 18.85 15.27
C ILE A 44 5.03 18.11 16.59
N LEU A 45 4.36 16.96 16.58
CA LEU A 45 4.39 15.97 17.65
C LEU A 45 5.33 14.83 17.26
N VAL A 46 6.26 14.48 18.14
CA VAL A 46 7.27 13.43 17.88
C VAL A 46 7.29 12.43 19.03
N TYR A 47 7.42 11.14 18.71
CA TYR A 47 7.88 10.15 19.69
C TYR A 47 8.63 9.00 19.01
N ALA A 48 9.49 8.35 19.79
CA ALA A 48 10.23 7.16 19.38
C ALA A 48 9.85 5.96 20.26
N THR A 49 9.80 4.78 19.65
CA THR A 49 9.40 3.53 20.31
C THR A 49 10.23 2.38 19.75
N VAL A 50 10.60 1.44 20.61
CA VAL A 50 11.33 0.20 20.32
C VAL A 50 10.52 -0.95 20.93
N PHE A 51 10.10 -1.88 20.08
CA PHE A 51 9.30 -3.02 20.49
C PHE A 51 9.89 -4.32 19.95
N GLN A 52 9.62 -5.41 20.66
CA GLN A 52 9.88 -6.76 20.18
C GLN A 52 8.56 -7.36 19.70
N THR A 53 8.53 -7.83 18.45
CA THR A 53 7.34 -8.43 17.84
C THR A 53 7.64 -9.78 17.19
N PRO A 54 6.68 -10.72 17.19
CA PRO A 54 6.56 -11.73 16.16
C PRO A 54 6.49 -11.11 14.76
N VAL A 55 6.74 -11.93 13.72
CA VAL A 55 6.73 -11.53 12.31
C VAL A 55 5.37 -10.93 11.87
N ASP A 56 4.27 -11.27 12.57
CA ASP A 56 2.91 -10.85 12.22
C ASP A 56 2.26 -9.92 13.28
N CYS A 57 2.80 -8.72 13.49
CA CYS A 57 2.20 -7.72 14.37
C CYS A 57 1.59 -6.55 13.60
N THR A 58 0.30 -6.28 13.85
CA THR A 58 -0.37 -5.06 13.40
C THR A 58 -0.31 -3.99 14.49
N PHE A 59 0.16 -2.81 14.10
CA PHE A 59 0.09 -1.60 14.91
C PHE A 59 -0.99 -0.67 14.38
N ALA A 60 -1.81 -0.13 15.27
CA ALA A 60 -2.73 0.96 14.96
C ALA A 60 -2.19 2.26 15.57
N PHE A 61 -2.18 3.33 14.78
CA PHE A 61 -1.91 4.67 15.27
C PHE A 61 -3.25 5.36 15.50
N LEU A 62 -3.47 5.79 16.72
CA LEU A 62 -4.70 6.39 17.17
C LEU A 62 -4.41 7.83 17.60
N TYR A 63 -5.37 8.71 17.38
CA TYR A 63 -5.30 10.08 17.89
C TYR A 63 -6.66 10.54 18.40
N SER A 64 -6.61 11.43 19.37
CA SER A 64 -7.76 12.20 19.85
C SER A 64 -7.39 13.68 19.84
N ALA A 65 -8.38 14.51 19.50
CA ALA A 65 -8.24 15.96 19.47
C ALA A 65 -9.21 16.55 20.50
N TYR A 66 -8.67 17.30 21.46
CA TYR A 66 -9.42 18.00 22.50
C TYR A 66 -9.38 19.49 22.22
N THR A 67 -10.54 20.11 22.09
CA THR A 67 -10.63 21.57 21.90
C THR A 67 -11.16 22.23 23.15
N VAL A 68 -10.51 23.32 23.57
CA VAL A 68 -10.94 24.17 24.66
C VAL A 68 -11.60 25.40 24.02
N ASN A 69 -12.89 25.62 24.29
CA ASN A 69 -13.71 26.75 23.81
C ASN A 69 -13.97 26.80 22.29
N GLU A 70 -14.96 26.04 21.81
CA GLU A 70 -15.61 26.18 20.48
C GLU A 70 -14.71 26.06 19.22
N CYS A 71 -13.46 25.61 19.32
CA CYS A 71 -12.67 25.29 18.12
C CYS A 71 -13.31 24.11 17.38
N THR A 72 -13.82 24.34 16.16
CA THR A 72 -14.52 23.33 15.36
C THR A 72 -13.61 22.51 14.45
N SER A 73 -12.31 22.83 14.40
CA SER A 73 -11.35 22.17 13.50
C SER A 73 -9.94 22.13 14.11
N LEU A 74 -9.61 21.04 14.80
CA LEU A 74 -8.24 20.67 15.18
C LEU A 74 -7.97 19.30 14.54
N GLY A 75 -6.83 19.14 13.86
CA GLY A 75 -6.56 17.87 13.19
C GLY A 75 -5.16 17.76 12.58
N LEU A 76 -4.93 16.60 11.99
CA LEU A 76 -3.75 16.28 11.20
C LEU A 76 -3.95 16.87 9.80
N ILE A 77 -2.99 17.66 9.31
CA ILE A 77 -3.13 18.42 8.08
C ILE A 77 -1.93 18.15 7.18
N ALA A 78 -2.19 17.90 5.90
CA ALA A 78 -1.16 17.95 4.87
C ALA A 78 -1.25 19.29 4.14
N THR A 79 -0.11 19.94 3.93
CA THR A 79 -0.01 21.23 3.23
C THR A 79 0.97 21.14 2.09
N GLN A 80 0.67 21.79 0.96
CA GLN A 80 1.54 21.86 -0.21
C GLN A 80 1.96 23.32 -0.43
N PRO A 81 3.08 23.78 0.16
CA PRO A 81 3.62 25.11 -0.13
C PRO A 81 4.04 25.22 -1.60
N GLU A 82 4.03 26.43 -2.12
CA GLU A 82 4.38 26.70 -3.51
C GLU A 82 5.88 26.45 -3.73
N ASN A 83 6.23 25.65 -4.75
CA ASN A 83 7.62 25.31 -5.09
C ASN A 83 8.41 24.56 -4.01
N GLU A 84 7.73 23.87 -3.09
CA GLU A 84 8.34 23.01 -2.06
C GLU A 84 7.71 21.60 -2.13
N PRO A 85 8.36 20.56 -1.57
CA PRO A 85 7.72 19.25 -1.44
C PRO A 85 6.52 19.30 -0.48
N LEU A 86 5.59 18.34 -0.64
CA LEU A 86 4.44 18.16 0.25
C LEU A 86 4.90 18.08 1.70
N VAL A 87 4.21 18.80 2.58
CA VAL A 87 4.28 18.60 4.04
C VAL A 87 3.18 17.59 4.39
N PRO A 88 3.52 16.31 4.61
CA PRO A 88 2.53 15.29 4.95
C PRO A 88 2.01 15.44 6.38
N SER A 89 0.76 15.03 6.58
CA SER A 89 0.12 15.06 7.90
C SER A 89 0.78 14.15 8.94
N ILE A 90 1.42 13.07 8.50
CA ILE A 90 2.14 12.10 9.36
C ILE A 90 3.32 11.54 8.56
N ILE A 91 4.49 11.45 9.20
CA ILE A 91 5.66 10.71 8.73
C ILE A 91 5.94 9.57 9.72
N ILE A 92 5.86 8.34 9.23
CA ILE A 92 6.21 7.14 10.00
C ILE A 92 7.43 6.50 9.37
N SER A 93 8.49 6.34 10.16
CA SER A 93 9.69 5.63 9.74
C SER A 93 9.90 4.44 10.66
N THR A 94 9.75 3.24 10.14
CA THR A 94 9.98 1.98 10.87
C THR A 94 11.28 1.35 10.42
N LEU A 95 12.09 0.92 11.38
CA LEU A 95 13.35 0.26 11.11
C LEU A 95 13.41 -1.06 11.87
N GLN A 96 13.75 -2.15 11.17
CA GLN A 96 14.11 -3.38 11.83
C GLN A 96 15.56 -3.29 12.31
N ILE A 97 15.76 -3.41 13.61
CA ILE A 97 17.08 -3.22 14.24
C ILE A 97 17.79 -4.57 14.45
N SER A 98 17.04 -5.68 14.53
CA SER A 98 17.60 -7.04 14.57
C SER A 98 16.63 -8.09 14.03
N GLY A 99 17.14 -9.15 13.38
CA GLY A 99 16.40 -10.35 13.00
C GLY A 99 17.09 -11.62 13.52
N GLY A 100 16.30 -12.63 13.93
CA GLY A 100 16.82 -13.93 14.40
C GLY A 100 17.26 -13.99 15.88
N THR A 101 18.05 -15.02 16.23
CA THR A 101 18.51 -15.31 17.61
C THR A 101 19.64 -14.40 18.12
N ASN A 102 20.17 -13.52 17.28
CA ASN A 102 21.22 -12.57 17.66
C ASN A 102 20.60 -11.33 18.31
N THR A 103 20.61 -11.30 19.64
CA THR A 103 20.05 -10.21 20.43
C THR A 103 21.07 -9.07 20.56
N ILE A 104 20.78 -7.92 19.93
CA ILE A 104 21.53 -6.67 20.13
C ILE A 104 21.05 -5.95 21.39
N PRO A 105 21.89 -5.16 22.08
CA PRO A 105 21.44 -4.35 23.21
C PRO A 105 20.45 -3.26 22.77
N TYR A 106 19.33 -3.13 23.48
CA TYR A 106 18.32 -2.10 23.26
C TYR A 106 17.52 -1.81 24.54
N ALA A 107 16.91 -0.63 24.63
CA ALA A 107 15.92 -0.32 25.64
C ALA A 107 14.91 0.74 25.18
N GLN A 108 13.69 0.64 25.69
CA GLN A 108 12.70 1.71 25.76
C GLN A 108 12.30 1.93 27.21
N LEU A 109 12.60 3.12 27.72
CA LEU A 109 12.37 3.57 29.08
C LEU A 109 11.46 4.78 29.08
N PHE A 110 10.79 5.01 30.21
CA PHE A 110 9.89 6.16 30.34
C PHE A 110 9.81 6.65 31.79
N SER A 111 9.34 7.89 31.95
CA SER A 111 8.85 8.42 33.23
C SER A 111 7.33 8.50 33.24
N SER A 112 6.70 7.75 34.13
CA SER A 112 5.27 7.88 34.44
C SER A 112 4.94 9.09 35.30
N LYS A 113 5.97 9.79 35.79
CA LYS A 113 5.88 10.90 36.74
C LYS A 113 6.13 12.25 36.08
N THR A 114 5.42 13.25 36.59
CA THR A 114 5.76 14.67 36.41
C THR A 114 7.03 15.00 37.21
N GLN A 115 8.00 15.62 36.57
CA GLN A 115 9.29 16.03 37.13
C GLN A 115 9.46 17.52 36.87
N LEU A 116 9.16 18.33 37.87
CA LEU A 116 9.33 19.77 37.81
C LEU A 116 10.79 20.13 38.08
N GLY A 117 11.31 21.12 37.38
CA GLY A 117 12.69 21.55 37.53
C GLY A 117 12.90 22.27 38.86
N ASN A 118 14.13 22.18 39.35
CA ASN A 118 14.66 23.22 40.24
C ASN A 118 15.54 24.18 39.43
N SER A 119 15.99 25.29 40.02
CA SER A 119 16.79 26.30 39.30
C SER A 119 18.20 25.81 38.89
N ASN A 120 18.51 24.51 39.02
CA ASN A 120 19.70 23.82 38.51
C ASN A 120 19.28 22.66 37.59
N SER A 121 20.25 22.01 36.94
CA SER A 121 20.00 20.80 36.15
C SER A 121 19.61 19.61 37.04
N ASP A 122 18.54 18.90 36.68
CA ASP A 122 18.08 17.68 37.32
C ASP A 122 18.28 16.45 36.42
N VAL A 123 18.67 15.33 37.02
CA VAL A 123 18.69 14.05 36.32
C VAL A 123 17.27 13.53 36.19
N VAL A 124 16.89 13.17 34.98
CA VAL A 124 15.57 12.59 34.70
C VAL A 124 15.44 11.24 35.38
N VAL A 125 14.36 11.07 36.14
CA VAL A 125 13.95 9.79 36.71
C VAL A 125 13.23 8.98 35.63
N LEU A 126 13.72 7.77 35.34
CA LEU A 126 13.04 6.77 34.52
C LEU A 126 12.53 5.67 35.45
N ASP A 127 11.21 5.57 35.60
CA ASP A 127 10.56 4.68 36.58
C ASP A 127 9.83 3.49 35.93
N GLY A 128 9.92 3.37 34.60
CA GLY A 128 9.36 2.26 33.86
C GLY A 128 10.17 1.92 32.60
N SER A 129 9.95 0.71 32.11
CA SER A 129 10.52 0.21 30.87
C SER A 129 9.48 -0.61 30.10
N SER A 130 9.42 -0.42 28.78
CA SER A 130 8.55 -1.21 27.89
C SER A 130 9.30 -2.37 27.23
N ALA A 131 10.60 -2.21 27.00
CA ALA A 131 11.45 -3.22 26.40
C ALA A 131 12.90 -3.00 26.87
N VAL A 132 13.60 -4.04 27.30
CA VAL A 132 15.01 -3.96 27.72
C VAL A 132 15.69 -5.26 27.35
N ASN A 133 16.85 -5.16 26.70
CA ASN A 133 17.68 -6.29 26.40
C ASN A 133 19.15 -5.93 26.54
N LYS A 134 19.90 -6.71 27.33
CA LYS A 134 21.36 -6.59 27.53
C LYS A 134 21.87 -5.23 28.02
N LEU A 135 21.00 -4.39 28.57
CA LEU A 135 21.36 -3.13 29.22
C LEU A 135 21.05 -3.22 30.71
N ASP A 136 21.97 -2.74 31.54
CA ASP A 136 21.80 -2.67 32.98
C ASP A 136 21.11 -1.35 33.33
N ILE A 137 19.89 -1.46 33.85
CA ILE A 137 19.07 -0.28 34.17
C ILE A 137 18.81 -0.27 35.66
N THR A 138 19.40 0.71 36.33
CA THR A 138 19.17 0.90 37.76
C THR A 138 17.94 1.79 37.93
N THR A 139 16.75 1.19 37.95
CA THR A 139 15.45 1.89 38.10
C THR A 139 15.04 2.13 39.56
N ALA A 140 15.87 1.74 40.54
CA ALA A 140 15.62 2.08 41.94
C ALA A 140 15.66 3.61 42.14
N GLU A 141 14.78 4.11 43.01
CA GLU A 141 14.54 5.53 43.30
C GLU A 141 15.83 6.37 43.42
N LYS A 142 16.39 6.86 42.29
CA LYS A 142 16.95 8.21 42.09
C LYS A 142 17.88 8.48 40.89
N HIS A 143 18.27 7.56 40.01
CA HIS A 143 19.45 7.91 39.19
C HIS A 143 19.34 7.99 37.67
N GLY A 144 18.31 7.47 37.00
CA GLY A 144 18.19 7.69 35.54
C GLY A 144 19.44 7.30 34.74
N ILE A 145 20.28 6.41 35.30
CA ILE A 145 21.54 5.96 34.72
C ILE A 145 21.24 4.71 33.92
N ILE A 146 21.52 4.76 32.63
CA ILE A 146 21.55 3.61 31.72
C ILE A 146 23.01 3.17 31.59
N LYS A 147 23.31 1.95 32.02
CA LYS A 147 24.64 1.36 31.89
C LYS A 147 24.70 0.44 30.68
N TYR A 148 25.70 0.64 29.83
CA TYR A 148 25.94 -0.13 28.63
C TYR A 148 26.94 -1.25 28.92
N ASN A 149 26.53 -2.50 28.75
CA ASN A 149 27.35 -3.66 29.10
C ASN A 149 28.22 -4.17 27.94
N GLU A 150 27.94 -3.72 26.71
CA GLU A 150 28.66 -4.12 25.51
C GLU A 150 29.12 -2.86 24.79
N ALA A 151 30.37 -2.87 24.30
CA ALA A 151 30.88 -1.80 23.45
C ALA A 151 30.17 -1.81 22.09
N GLY A 152 30.10 -0.63 21.45
CA GLY A 152 29.57 -0.49 20.10
C GLY A 152 29.10 0.92 19.78
N VAL A 153 28.51 1.07 18.60
CA VAL A 153 27.87 2.32 18.17
C VAL A 153 26.39 2.24 18.49
N TYR A 154 25.85 3.23 19.18
CA TYR A 154 24.48 3.28 19.66
C TYR A 154 23.76 4.51 19.12
N PHE A 155 22.49 4.33 18.76
CA PHE A 155 21.55 5.43 18.61
C PHE A 155 20.78 5.64 19.91
N LEU A 156 20.63 6.89 20.32
CA LEU A 156 19.94 7.32 21.53
C LEU A 156 18.98 8.45 21.18
N ILE A 157 17.75 8.39 21.71
CA ILE A 157 16.76 9.44 21.55
C ILE A 157 15.90 9.57 22.80
N ALA A 158 15.70 10.81 23.24
CA ALA A 158 14.81 11.20 24.32
C ALA A 158 13.75 12.16 23.79
N CYS A 159 12.47 11.88 24.08
CA CYS A 159 11.33 12.72 23.75
C CYS A 159 10.62 13.11 25.05
N GLY A 160 10.87 14.32 25.55
CA GLY A 160 10.28 14.84 26.77
C GLY A 160 8.98 15.59 26.50
N GLN A 161 7.89 15.20 27.16
CA GLN A 161 6.67 16.02 27.21
C GLN A 161 6.93 17.14 28.23
N VAL A 162 7.03 18.37 27.77
CA VAL A 162 7.37 19.54 28.57
C VAL A 162 6.15 20.46 28.74
N GLY A 163 6.01 21.10 29.89
CA GLY A 163 4.86 21.95 30.20
C GLY A 163 4.92 22.53 31.60
N SER A 164 3.82 23.14 32.05
CA SER A 164 3.66 23.65 33.41
C SER A 164 3.02 22.64 34.36
N ALA A 165 3.25 22.82 35.66
CA ALA A 165 2.53 22.13 36.71
C ALA A 165 1.02 22.39 36.57
N LYS A 166 0.22 21.38 36.91
CA LYS A 166 -1.24 21.47 36.81
C LYS A 166 -1.76 22.69 37.57
N ASP A 167 -2.67 23.44 36.93
CA ASP A 167 -3.32 24.64 37.48
C ASP A 167 -2.36 25.84 37.71
N THR A 168 -1.24 25.90 36.97
CA THR A 168 -0.33 27.06 36.97
C THR A 168 -0.23 27.71 35.58
N ASP A 169 -0.09 29.04 35.57
CA ASP A 169 0.15 29.85 34.37
C ASP A 169 1.64 30.07 34.10
N ALA A 170 2.49 29.14 34.57
CA ALA A 170 3.93 29.25 34.44
C ALA A 170 4.35 29.27 32.95
N SER A 171 5.26 30.18 32.63
CA SER A 171 5.95 30.26 31.35
C SER A 171 7.46 30.32 31.57
N GLY A 172 8.22 30.01 30.53
CA GLY A 172 9.68 29.93 30.57
C GLY A 172 10.23 28.92 29.59
N GLU A 173 11.44 28.43 29.84
CA GLU A 173 12.13 27.48 28.97
C GLU A 173 12.35 26.18 29.72
N VAL A 174 12.27 25.07 28.97
CA VAL A 174 12.71 23.74 29.39
C VAL A 174 13.84 23.31 28.47
N HIS A 175 14.93 22.82 29.05
CA HIS A 175 16.13 22.37 28.36
C HIS A 175 16.30 20.88 28.61
N LEU A 176 16.74 20.10 27.62
CA LEU A 176 16.95 18.65 27.73
C LEU A 176 18.22 18.24 26.99
N TRP A 177 19.10 17.50 27.66
CA TRP A 177 20.34 16.97 27.06
C TRP A 177 20.76 15.64 27.68
N MET A 178 21.87 15.08 27.18
CA MET A 178 22.42 13.81 27.65
C MET A 178 23.80 14.00 28.30
N ARG A 179 24.12 13.17 29.31
CA ARG A 179 25.46 13.03 29.89
C ARG A 179 26.01 11.64 29.61
N LEU A 180 27.30 11.55 29.32
CA LEU A 180 28.09 10.34 29.28
C LEU A 180 29.12 10.40 30.41
N ASN A 181 29.08 9.44 31.33
CA ASN A 181 29.99 9.36 32.48
C ASN A 181 30.10 10.69 33.25
N GLU A 182 28.94 11.24 33.62
CA GLU A 182 28.77 12.52 34.35
C GLU A 182 29.19 13.78 33.57
N LYS A 183 29.63 13.65 32.32
CA LYS A 183 29.99 14.77 31.45
C LYS A 183 28.90 15.02 30.42
N ASP A 184 28.52 16.28 30.23
CA ASP A 184 27.56 16.65 29.19
C ASP A 184 28.06 16.27 27.80
N ILE A 185 27.18 15.64 27.01
CA ILE A 185 27.44 15.31 25.61
C ILE A 185 27.25 16.59 24.80
N ALA A 186 28.30 17.02 24.11
CA ALA A 186 28.24 18.20 23.24
C ALA A 186 27.13 18.03 22.19
N ASN A 187 26.46 19.15 21.86
CA ASN A 187 25.46 19.19 20.79
C ASN A 187 24.29 18.21 20.98
N SER A 188 23.96 17.83 22.22
CA SER A 188 22.77 17.04 22.56
C SER A 188 21.65 17.85 23.21
N ASN A 189 21.90 19.14 23.51
CA ASN A 189 20.95 19.99 24.20
C ASN A 189 19.93 20.60 23.25
N THR A 190 18.69 20.69 23.70
CA THR A 190 17.57 21.30 22.98
C THR A 190 16.70 22.09 23.96
N ILE A 191 16.10 23.17 23.47
CA ILE A 191 15.29 24.11 24.25
C ILE A 191 13.87 24.13 23.71
N ARG A 192 12.90 24.26 24.62
CA ARG A 192 11.53 24.63 24.26
C ARG A 192 11.04 25.75 25.16
N THR A 193 10.51 26.80 24.54
CA THR A 193 9.72 27.81 25.27
C THR A 193 8.32 27.28 25.52
N ILE A 194 7.90 27.33 26.78
CA ILE A 194 6.57 26.95 27.27
C ILE A 194 5.79 28.20 27.62
N ARG A 195 4.56 28.26 27.10
CA ARG A 195 3.59 29.32 27.39
C ARG A 195 2.64 28.84 28.48
N SER A 196 1.98 29.80 29.13
CA SER A 196 0.92 29.50 30.11
C SER A 196 -0.10 28.52 29.50
N GLY A 197 -0.28 27.39 30.20
CA GLY A 197 -1.23 26.34 29.85
C GLY A 197 -0.91 25.55 28.59
N SER A 198 0.33 25.58 28.07
CA SER A 198 0.73 24.75 26.93
C SER A 198 1.61 23.57 27.34
N THR A 199 1.48 22.48 26.59
CA THR A 199 2.42 21.36 26.60
C THR A 199 3.06 21.23 25.23
N SER A 200 4.30 20.75 25.20
CA SER A 200 5.02 20.49 23.95
C SER A 200 5.94 19.29 24.09
N VAL A 201 6.53 18.85 22.97
CA VAL A 201 7.55 17.81 22.96
C VAL A 201 8.92 18.42 22.65
N LEU A 202 9.91 17.97 23.41
CA LEU A 202 11.30 18.33 23.26
C LEU A 202 12.10 17.06 22.90
N VAL A 203 12.88 17.10 21.82
CA VAL A 203 13.65 15.95 21.32
C VAL A 203 15.14 16.19 21.51
N SER A 204 15.83 15.23 22.12
CA SER A 204 17.29 15.17 22.21
C SER A 204 17.76 13.83 21.64
N GLN A 205 18.69 13.84 20.68
CA GLN A 205 19.14 12.65 19.97
C GLN A 205 20.65 12.64 19.77
N THR A 206 21.24 11.45 19.71
CA THR A 206 22.67 11.30 19.40
C THR A 206 23.01 9.90 18.89
N VAL A 207 24.02 9.81 18.02
CA VAL A 207 24.75 8.57 17.71
C VAL A 207 26.10 8.62 18.42
N LEU A 208 26.37 7.65 19.29
CA LEU A 208 27.59 7.61 20.09
C LEU A 208 28.26 6.25 20.02
N LYS A 209 29.59 6.27 19.99
CA LYS A 209 30.39 5.11 20.34
C LYS A 209 30.46 5.03 21.86
N LEU A 210 30.05 3.89 22.40
CA LEU A 210 30.04 3.61 23.84
C LEU A 210 30.94 2.40 24.12
N GLU A 211 31.68 2.50 25.21
CA GLU A 211 32.47 1.41 25.78
C GLU A 211 31.63 0.60 26.77
N ALA A 212 32.05 -0.62 27.05
CA ALA A 212 31.45 -1.37 28.15
C ALA A 212 31.63 -0.62 29.47
N GLU A 213 30.60 -0.64 30.31
CA GLU A 213 30.47 0.10 31.58
C GLU A 213 30.16 1.60 31.45
N ASP A 214 30.08 2.15 30.23
CA ASP A 214 29.66 3.53 30.02
C ASP A 214 28.26 3.79 30.56
N LYS A 215 28.07 4.98 31.13
CA LYS A 215 26.83 5.41 31.79
C LYS A 215 26.25 6.62 31.07
N VAL A 216 25.03 6.48 30.57
CA VAL A 216 24.26 7.60 30.01
C VAL A 216 23.20 8.06 31.00
N GLN A 217 23.04 9.37 31.11
CA GLN A 217 21.95 10.01 31.87
C GLN A 217 21.24 11.03 31.00
N LEU A 218 19.94 11.17 31.21
CA LEU A 218 19.16 12.29 30.68
C LEU A 218 19.09 13.38 31.74
N VAL A 219 19.23 14.63 31.31
CA VAL A 219 19.27 15.78 32.21
C VAL A 219 18.39 16.87 31.65
N PHE A 220 17.63 17.53 32.52
CA PHE A 220 16.81 18.66 32.13
C PHE A 220 17.01 19.83 33.09
N SER A 221 16.72 21.05 32.63
CA SER A 221 16.68 22.25 33.47
C SER A 221 15.52 23.14 33.04
N THR A 222 15.15 24.07 33.91
CA THR A 222 14.03 24.98 33.65
C THR A 222 14.34 26.38 34.15
N THR A 223 13.90 27.41 33.42
CA THR A 223 13.99 28.80 33.91
C THR A 223 12.94 29.14 34.97
N ASN A 224 11.91 28.29 35.10
CA ASN A 224 10.84 28.41 36.09
C ASN A 224 10.57 27.04 36.73
N LYS A 225 10.62 26.98 38.06
CA LYS A 225 10.45 25.76 38.87
C LYS A 225 9.08 25.09 38.75
N GLU A 226 8.10 25.79 38.18
CA GLU A 226 6.76 25.26 37.91
C GLU A 226 6.69 24.61 36.51
N LEU A 227 7.78 24.63 35.74
CA LEU A 227 7.91 23.89 34.48
C LEU A 227 8.65 22.58 34.68
N GLY A 228 8.53 21.68 33.72
CA GLY A 228 9.36 20.48 33.66
C GLY A 228 8.80 19.43 32.72
N LEU A 229 9.12 18.17 32.99
CA LEU A 229 8.60 17.02 32.27
C LEU A 229 7.22 16.66 32.85
N ILE A 230 6.17 16.68 32.05
CA ILE A 230 4.77 16.56 32.51
C ILE A 230 4.21 15.21 32.09
N ALA A 231 3.88 14.35 33.06
CA ALA A 231 3.09 13.16 32.81
C ALA A 231 1.60 13.49 32.96
N SER A 232 0.75 12.92 32.09
CA SER A 232 -0.68 13.16 32.13
C SER A 232 -1.48 11.89 31.84
N LYS A 233 -2.63 11.72 32.49
CA LYS A 233 -3.52 10.58 32.28
C LYS A 233 -4.94 11.07 31.98
N PRO A 234 -5.24 11.39 30.72
CA PRO A 234 -6.57 11.79 30.30
C PRO A 234 -7.59 10.66 30.56
N LYS A 235 -8.87 11.02 30.72
CA LYS A 235 -9.92 10.05 31.02
C LYS A 235 -10.12 9.12 29.81
N ASN A 236 -10.14 7.82 30.06
CA ASN A 236 -10.27 6.76 29.04
C ASN A 236 -9.11 6.64 28.04
N GLU A 237 -7.97 7.28 28.33
CA GLU A 237 -6.78 7.18 27.50
C GLU A 237 -5.61 6.55 28.27
N PRO A 238 -4.61 5.98 27.59
CA PRO A 238 -3.41 5.51 28.25
C PRO A 238 -2.58 6.68 28.78
N LEU A 239 -1.69 6.39 29.74
CA LEU A 239 -0.81 7.40 30.33
C LEU A 239 0.07 8.03 29.26
N VAL A 240 0.17 9.35 29.27
CA VAL A 240 1.18 10.08 28.52
C VAL A 240 2.37 10.34 29.45
N PRO A 241 3.52 9.69 29.20
CA PRO A 241 4.68 9.80 30.07
C PRO A 241 5.34 11.17 29.95
N GLY A 242 5.95 11.64 31.04
CA GLY A 242 6.70 12.90 31.03
C GLY A 242 7.93 12.86 30.12
N ILE A 243 8.47 11.67 29.85
CA ILE A 243 9.55 11.45 28.88
C ILE A 243 9.59 9.99 28.44
N ILE A 244 9.97 9.77 27.19
CA ILE A 244 10.32 8.46 26.63
C ILE A 244 11.78 8.52 26.20
N PHE A 245 12.53 7.46 26.50
CA PHE A 245 13.91 7.26 26.06
C PHE A 245 14.02 5.94 25.31
N ALA A 246 14.59 5.97 24.12
CA ALA A 246 14.89 4.79 23.34
C ALA A 246 16.36 4.73 22.98
N THR A 247 16.95 3.54 23.05
CA THR A 247 18.33 3.30 22.63
C THR A 247 18.47 1.91 22.04
N PHE A 248 19.37 1.76 21.06
CA PHE A 248 19.75 0.47 20.50
C PHE A 248 21.13 0.51 19.87
N ARG A 249 21.81 -0.64 19.86
CA ARG A 249 23.10 -0.78 19.19
C ARG A 249 22.91 -0.87 17.67
N LEU A 250 23.62 -0.02 16.94
CA LEU A 250 23.73 -0.04 15.49
C LEU A 250 24.74 -1.07 15.02
N SER A 251 25.92 -1.12 15.65
CA SER A 251 27.00 -2.03 15.26
C SER A 251 27.98 -2.27 16.40
N ASN A 252 28.74 -3.35 16.29
CA ASN A 252 29.88 -3.59 17.17
C ASN A 252 31.05 -2.70 16.74
N GLU A 253 31.98 -2.46 17.66
CA GLU A 253 33.13 -1.60 17.43
C GLU A 253 34.07 -2.10 16.32
N ASP A 254 34.19 -3.43 16.17
CA ASP A 254 35.08 -4.06 15.19
C ASP A 254 34.59 -3.95 13.74
N ASN A 255 33.30 -3.68 13.54
CA ASN A 255 32.69 -3.56 12.21
C ASN A 255 31.55 -2.54 12.25
N PRO A 256 31.88 -1.23 12.36
CA PRO A 256 30.87 -0.20 12.46
C PRO A 256 30.10 -0.06 11.16
N VAL A 257 28.78 0.04 11.23
CA VAL A 257 27.98 0.44 10.06
C VAL A 257 28.25 1.90 9.71
N ALA A 258 27.94 2.32 8.49
CA ALA A 258 27.96 3.73 8.14
C ALA A 258 27.02 4.53 9.06
N TYR A 259 27.52 5.61 9.67
CA TYR A 259 26.76 6.52 10.52
C TYR A 259 27.35 7.94 10.51
N ALA A 260 26.53 8.92 10.91
CA ALA A 260 26.98 10.27 11.19
C ALA A 260 26.11 10.91 12.29
N GLN A 261 26.78 11.61 13.20
CA GLN A 261 26.20 12.60 14.10
C GLN A 261 26.80 13.95 13.70
N LEU A 262 25.97 14.81 13.13
CA LEU A 262 26.37 16.13 12.65
C LEU A 262 25.54 17.19 13.36
N SER A 263 26.07 18.39 13.48
CA SER A 263 25.33 19.50 14.07
C SER A 263 25.79 20.84 13.51
N SER A 264 25.04 21.89 13.85
CA SER A 264 25.45 23.26 13.55
C SER A 264 25.47 24.13 14.80
N SER A 265 26.62 24.72 15.10
CA SER A 265 26.79 25.65 16.21
C SER A 265 26.33 27.08 15.90
N GLN A 266 25.92 27.33 14.65
CA GLN A 266 25.57 28.65 14.14
C GLN A 266 24.07 28.78 13.97
N SER A 267 23.50 29.94 14.32
CA SER A 267 22.14 30.28 13.87
C SER A 267 22.11 30.43 12.35
N GLN A 268 21.04 29.96 11.72
CA GLN A 268 20.86 29.90 10.28
C GLN A 268 19.48 30.45 9.93
N TRP A 269 19.47 31.70 9.48
CA TRP A 269 18.24 32.41 9.16
C TRP A 269 17.69 31.97 7.81
N GLY A 270 16.40 31.62 7.81
CA GLY A 270 15.70 31.21 6.62
C GLY A 270 15.32 32.39 5.73
N CYS A 271 14.76 32.07 4.58
CA CYS A 271 14.04 33.01 3.73
C CYS A 271 13.02 32.23 2.88
N ILE A 272 12.19 32.95 2.12
CA ILE A 272 11.22 32.36 1.18
C ILE A 272 11.91 31.40 0.18
N ALA A 273 13.10 31.78 -0.31
CA ALA A 273 13.88 30.90 -1.16
C ALA A 273 14.55 29.79 -0.33
N PRO A 274 14.42 28.51 -0.69
CA PRO A 274 15.02 27.43 0.08
C PRO A 274 16.55 27.49 0.09
N LYS A 275 17.17 27.28 1.25
CA LYS A 275 18.63 27.26 1.44
C LYS A 275 19.08 25.96 2.09
N THR A 276 20.23 25.43 1.69
CA THR A 276 20.85 24.28 2.33
C THR A 276 21.32 24.65 3.73
N VAL A 277 20.95 23.84 4.72
CA VAL A 277 21.39 23.96 6.11
C VAL A 277 22.85 23.54 6.20
N LYS A 278 23.68 24.41 6.79
CA LYS A 278 25.09 24.16 7.08
C LYS A 278 25.21 23.30 8.33
N LEU A 279 26.16 22.37 8.29
CA LEU A 279 26.54 21.50 9.41
C LEU A 279 28.05 21.69 9.63
N ASP A 280 28.41 22.57 10.55
CA ASP A 280 29.81 22.95 10.81
C ASP A 280 30.52 22.03 11.81
N ASN A 281 29.76 21.16 12.49
CA ASN A 281 30.29 20.16 13.41
C ASN A 281 30.04 18.73 12.90
N ASN A 282 31.08 17.91 13.02
CA ASN A 282 31.00 16.45 12.91
C ASN A 282 31.32 15.86 14.29
N ASP A 283 30.27 15.51 15.02
CA ASP A 283 30.37 14.95 16.38
C ASP A 283 30.77 13.46 16.36
N GLY A 284 30.69 12.84 15.18
CA GLY A 284 31.23 11.53 14.88
C GLY A 284 30.64 10.97 13.59
N SER A 285 31.47 10.52 12.66
CA SER A 285 30.99 9.84 11.45
C SER A 285 31.88 8.68 11.03
N HIS A 286 31.27 7.74 10.32
CA HIS A 286 31.90 6.59 9.70
C HIS A 286 31.22 6.33 8.35
N HIS A 287 32.00 6.24 7.27
CA HIS A 287 31.51 6.07 5.89
C HIS A 287 30.50 7.10 5.36
N ILE A 288 30.41 8.25 6.03
CA ILE A 288 29.62 9.41 5.59
C ILE A 288 30.51 10.64 5.75
N LYS A 289 30.71 11.37 4.65
CA LYS A 289 31.45 12.64 4.61
C LYS A 289 30.47 13.79 4.68
N ASN A 290 30.73 14.76 5.55
CA ASN A 290 29.99 16.01 5.59
C ASN A 290 30.83 17.12 4.94
N ASN A 291 30.32 17.71 3.87
CA ASN A 291 30.86 18.93 3.28
C ASN A 291 29.94 20.11 3.59
N ASN A 292 29.96 20.54 4.86
CA ASN A 292 29.24 21.71 5.37
C ASN A 292 27.74 21.72 5.02
N GLY A 293 27.05 20.61 5.26
CA GLY A 293 25.61 20.44 4.98
C GLY A 293 25.28 19.47 3.85
N VAL A 294 26.27 19.12 3.03
CA VAL A 294 26.15 18.09 1.99
C VAL A 294 26.76 16.79 2.49
N MET A 295 25.93 15.81 2.80
CA MET A 295 26.34 14.48 3.27
C MET A 295 26.56 13.56 2.07
N GLU A 296 27.80 13.13 1.84
CA GLU A 296 28.17 12.17 0.79
C GLU A 296 28.37 10.77 1.39
N PHE A 297 27.67 9.79 0.84
CA PHE A 297 27.62 8.43 1.35
C PHE A 297 28.65 7.55 0.64
N GLU A 298 29.54 6.90 1.39
CA GLU A 298 30.59 6.06 0.80
C GLU A 298 30.08 4.64 0.47
N GLU A 299 28.96 4.25 1.05
CA GLU A 299 28.38 2.92 0.88
C GLU A 299 26.92 2.98 0.46
N SER A 300 26.54 2.11 -0.46
CA SER A 300 25.13 1.87 -0.77
C SER A 300 24.40 1.16 0.39
N GLY A 301 23.10 1.41 0.50
CA GLY A 301 22.17 0.70 1.38
C GLY A 301 21.02 1.58 1.86
N THR A 302 20.19 1.04 2.75
CA THR A 302 19.09 1.79 3.36
C THR A 302 19.58 2.56 4.58
N TYR A 303 19.34 3.87 4.61
CA TYR A 303 19.71 4.75 5.70
C TYR A 303 18.48 5.31 6.40
N PHE A 304 18.55 5.38 7.72
CA PHE A 304 17.68 6.22 8.51
C PHE A 304 18.34 7.59 8.71
N VAL A 305 17.60 8.66 8.48
CA VAL A 305 18.05 10.05 8.58
C VAL A 305 17.06 10.81 9.44
N MET A 306 17.55 11.51 10.45
CA MET A 306 16.75 12.37 11.32
C MET A 306 17.46 13.69 11.57
N ALA A 307 16.76 14.78 11.32
CA ALA A 307 17.18 16.14 11.57
C ALA A 307 16.23 16.80 12.59
N ALA A 308 16.75 17.17 13.75
CA ALA A 308 16.04 17.90 14.79
C ALA A 308 16.60 19.33 14.88
N ALA A 309 15.83 20.30 14.43
CA ALA A 309 16.23 21.69 14.33
C ALA A 309 15.61 22.54 15.43
N GLN A 310 16.40 23.44 16.01
CA GLN A 310 15.95 24.43 16.98
C GLN A 310 15.44 25.64 16.21
N CYS A 311 14.13 25.79 16.06
CA CYS A 311 13.52 26.92 15.38
C CYS A 311 13.29 28.10 16.34
N GLY A 312 13.50 29.31 15.86
CA GLY A 312 13.35 30.53 16.64
C GLY A 312 13.40 31.79 15.78
N SER A 313 13.13 32.94 16.41
CA SER A 313 13.20 34.27 15.79
C SER A 313 14.27 35.15 16.43
N ASP A 314 14.71 36.17 15.70
CA ASP A 314 15.45 37.28 16.32
C ASP A 314 14.49 38.20 17.10
N GLU A 315 14.97 38.81 18.18
CA GLU A 315 14.19 39.25 19.35
C GLU A 315 13.05 40.29 19.15
N ASN A 316 12.63 40.64 17.93
CA ASN A 316 11.62 41.70 17.75
C ASN A 316 10.40 41.38 16.87
N ASP A 317 10.46 40.65 15.74
CA ASP A 317 9.32 40.58 14.80
C ASP A 317 9.18 39.28 13.97
N GLY A 318 9.97 38.24 14.23
CA GLY A 318 9.89 36.98 13.47
C GLY A 318 8.72 36.09 13.90
N ILE A 319 7.52 36.31 13.36
CA ILE A 319 6.39 35.37 13.47
C ILE A 319 6.17 34.72 12.11
N GLY A 320 6.16 33.40 12.06
CA GLY A 320 5.92 32.68 10.81
C GLY A 320 6.26 31.20 10.88
N ASP A 321 6.26 30.57 9.72
CA ASP A 321 6.51 29.15 9.54
C ASP A 321 7.96 28.89 9.16
N VAL A 322 8.62 27.98 9.90
CA VAL A 322 9.88 27.36 9.50
C VAL A 322 9.58 26.01 8.85
N ARG A 323 10.09 25.80 7.64
CA ARG A 323 9.91 24.57 6.86
C ARG A 323 11.24 23.88 6.63
N MET A 324 11.27 22.55 6.75
CA MET A 324 12.48 21.74 6.61
C MET A 324 12.21 20.41 5.91
N TRP A 325 13.05 20.07 4.93
CA TRP A 325 12.97 18.83 4.13
C TRP A 325 14.34 18.36 3.66
N PHE A 326 14.41 17.22 2.98
CA PHE A 326 15.64 16.66 2.43
C PHE A 326 15.77 16.88 0.91
N ARG A 327 16.99 17.08 0.42
CA ARG A 327 17.34 16.98 -1.00
C ARG A 327 18.29 15.82 -1.24
N LEU A 328 17.97 15.01 -2.24
CA LEU A 328 18.85 13.94 -2.72
C LEU A 328 19.41 14.34 -4.09
N ASN A 329 20.73 14.41 -4.20
CA ASN A 329 21.44 14.74 -5.43
C ASN A 329 20.97 16.05 -6.09
N GLY A 330 20.57 17.03 -5.26
CA GLY A 330 20.07 18.34 -5.69
C GLY A 330 18.56 18.40 -5.96
N GLU A 331 17.84 17.29 -5.83
CA GLU A 331 16.39 17.22 -6.02
C GLU A 331 15.64 17.11 -4.68
N ASP A 332 14.53 17.85 -4.55
CA ASP A 332 13.69 17.81 -3.34
C ASP A 332 13.06 16.42 -3.16
N MET A 333 13.28 15.80 -2.00
CA MET A 333 12.67 14.53 -1.66
C MET A 333 11.19 14.71 -1.34
N ALA A 334 10.35 13.97 -2.05
CA ALA A 334 8.91 13.94 -1.80
C ALA A 334 8.61 13.55 -0.35
N ASP A 335 7.54 14.12 0.20
CA ASP A 335 6.97 13.74 1.51
C ASP A 335 7.94 13.83 2.70
N SER A 336 9.05 14.57 2.53
CA SER A 336 10.02 14.82 3.59
C SER A 336 9.83 16.18 4.26
N ASN A 337 8.91 17.01 3.79
CA ASN A 337 8.76 18.37 4.32
C ASN A 337 8.06 18.37 5.67
N THR A 338 8.48 19.29 6.54
CA THR A 338 7.97 19.46 7.89
C THR A 338 7.88 20.94 8.20
N ILE A 339 6.90 21.35 9.02
CA ILE A 339 6.63 22.77 9.30
C ILE A 339 6.38 23.00 10.78
N GLN A 340 6.92 24.10 11.29
CA GLN A 340 6.71 24.56 12.65
C GLN A 340 6.45 26.06 12.61
N THR A 341 5.29 26.47 13.12
CA THR A 341 5.00 27.87 13.36
C THR A 341 5.77 28.32 14.60
N VAL A 342 6.47 29.42 14.46
CA VAL A 342 7.31 30.04 15.48
C VAL A 342 6.83 31.48 15.64
N GLU A 343 6.70 31.91 16.89
CA GLU A 343 6.43 33.30 17.21
C GLU A 343 7.64 33.89 17.98
N LYS A 344 7.46 34.34 19.23
CA LYS A 344 8.54 34.86 20.09
C LYS A 344 9.18 33.77 20.96
N ASP A 345 9.19 32.55 20.46
CA ASP A 345 9.43 31.34 21.22
C ASP A 345 10.44 30.46 20.49
N THR A 346 11.11 29.58 21.23
CA THR A 346 11.91 28.50 20.66
C THR A 346 11.09 27.23 20.54
N ALA A 347 11.22 26.54 19.41
CA ALA A 347 10.55 25.29 19.08
C ALA A 347 11.54 24.26 18.53
N VAL A 348 11.18 22.98 18.58
CA VAL A 348 11.94 21.90 17.92
C VAL A 348 11.14 21.40 16.72
N LEU A 349 11.73 21.48 15.54
CA LEU A 349 11.18 20.94 14.29
C LEU A 349 11.95 19.66 13.94
N VAL A 350 11.23 18.56 13.73
CA VAL A 350 11.85 17.28 13.38
C VAL A 350 11.45 16.87 11.98
N CYS A 351 12.45 16.60 11.15
CA CYS A 351 12.34 16.01 9.82
C CYS A 351 13.03 14.64 9.84
N GLN A 352 12.38 13.60 9.32
CA GLN A 352 12.94 12.24 9.32
C GLN A 352 12.59 11.50 8.03
N THR A 353 13.44 10.56 7.62
CA THR A 353 13.17 9.66 6.49
C THR A 353 13.95 8.36 6.61
N ALA A 354 13.46 7.32 5.93
CA ALA A 354 14.22 6.13 5.61
C ALA A 354 14.38 6.09 4.08
N VAL A 355 15.62 6.04 3.59
CA VAL A 355 15.93 6.23 2.17
C VAL A 355 17.02 5.26 1.72
N GLU A 356 16.85 4.68 0.54
CA GLU A 356 17.90 3.91 -0.13
C GLU A 356 18.88 4.86 -0.80
N LEU A 357 20.15 4.75 -0.45
CA LEU A 357 21.23 5.58 -0.98
C LEU A 357 22.27 4.71 -1.67
N LYS A 358 22.88 5.24 -2.71
CA LYS A 358 23.99 4.63 -3.44
C LYS A 358 25.30 5.27 -3.02
N THR A 359 26.40 4.54 -3.16
CA THR A 359 27.74 5.13 -3.05
C THR A 359 27.86 6.36 -3.95
N GLY A 360 28.27 7.48 -3.36
CA GLY A 360 28.43 8.79 -4.01
C GLY A 360 27.19 9.67 -3.99
N ASP A 361 26.04 9.17 -3.52
CA ASP A 361 24.84 10.00 -3.34
C ASP A 361 25.10 11.09 -2.32
N LYS A 362 24.42 12.23 -2.53
CA LYS A 362 24.53 13.44 -1.71
C LYS A 362 23.17 13.79 -1.12
N LEU A 363 23.09 13.82 0.20
CA LEU A 363 21.90 14.23 0.92
C LEU A 363 22.13 15.58 1.59
N GLU A 364 21.17 16.48 1.43
CA GLU A 364 21.17 17.80 2.05
C GLU A 364 19.90 17.99 2.87
N ILE A 365 19.98 18.85 3.89
CA ILE A 365 18.81 19.36 4.60
C ILE A 365 18.56 20.78 4.10
N VAL A 366 17.32 21.11 3.82
CA VAL A 366 16.91 22.40 3.27
C VAL A 366 15.97 23.08 4.25
N ILE A 367 16.13 24.40 4.41
CA ILE A 367 15.24 25.27 5.17
C ILE A 367 14.62 26.34 4.27
N ALA A 368 13.34 26.63 4.51
CA ALA A 368 12.65 27.82 4.02
C ALA A 368 11.78 28.45 5.12
N THR A 369 11.42 29.72 4.96
CA THR A 369 10.47 30.44 5.82
C THR A 369 9.40 31.15 5.01
N ASP A 370 8.32 31.58 5.63
CA ASP A 370 7.32 32.49 5.03
C ASP A 370 7.68 33.98 5.18
N VAL A 371 8.62 34.32 6.07
CA VAL A 371 9.12 35.69 6.24
C VAL A 371 10.34 36.00 5.38
N THR A 372 10.57 37.29 5.15
CA THR A 372 11.77 37.81 4.48
C THR A 372 13.03 37.53 5.30
N GLU A 373 14.18 37.40 4.61
CA GLU A 373 15.45 36.95 5.20
C GLU A 373 15.85 37.70 6.49
N GLY A 374 16.28 36.92 7.50
CA GLY A 374 17.03 37.42 8.66
C GLY A 374 16.30 37.42 10.01
N THR A 375 14.99 37.16 10.05
CA THR A 375 14.21 37.26 11.31
C THR A 375 13.70 35.95 11.88
N LEU A 376 13.67 34.88 11.07
CA LEU A 376 13.18 33.56 11.46
C LEU A 376 14.07 32.47 10.87
N GLY A 377 14.32 31.41 11.63
CA GLY A 377 15.11 30.28 11.13
C GLY A 377 15.53 29.31 12.23
N LEU A 378 16.73 28.74 12.07
CA LEU A 378 17.33 27.85 13.05
C LEU A 378 18.22 28.65 13.99
N VAL A 379 18.08 28.47 15.30
CA VAL A 379 18.78 29.27 16.31
C VAL A 379 19.69 28.41 17.15
N ALA A 380 20.97 28.79 17.24
CA ALA A 380 21.90 28.22 18.20
C ALA A 380 21.93 29.07 19.47
N ALA A 381 22.04 28.42 20.63
CA ALA A 381 22.12 29.10 21.92
C ALA A 381 23.24 28.52 22.78
N LYS A 382 23.73 29.33 23.72
CA LYS A 382 24.74 28.90 24.70
C LYS A 382 24.27 29.23 26.12
N PRO A 383 23.38 28.39 26.69
CA PRO A 383 22.89 28.60 28.05
C PRO A 383 24.03 28.52 29.08
N HIS A 384 23.84 29.18 30.21
CA HIS A 384 24.88 29.28 31.23
C HIS A 384 24.99 27.99 32.07
N LYS A 385 26.15 27.32 32.02
CA LYS A 385 26.49 26.05 32.70
C LYS A 385 25.79 24.80 32.16
N GLU A 386 25.35 24.83 30.91
CA GLU A 386 24.74 23.69 30.22
C GLU A 386 25.46 23.42 28.90
N ALA A 387 25.16 22.29 28.27
CA ALA A 387 25.65 22.02 26.92
C ALA A 387 25.13 23.08 25.93
N ALA A 388 25.94 23.42 24.94
CA ALA A 388 25.52 24.30 23.87
C ALA A 388 24.34 23.68 23.11
N VAL A 389 23.42 24.54 22.69
CA VAL A 389 22.23 24.18 21.92
C VAL A 389 22.55 24.47 20.46
N PRO A 390 22.81 23.44 19.64
CA PRO A 390 23.04 23.64 18.22
C PRO A 390 21.73 24.07 17.54
N SER A 391 21.83 24.77 16.42
CA SER A 391 20.66 25.13 15.62
C SER A 391 20.01 23.92 14.95
N ILE A 392 20.78 22.84 14.77
CA ILE A 392 20.29 21.56 14.28
C ILE A 392 21.18 20.41 14.73
N ILE A 393 20.57 19.26 15.00
CA ILE A 393 21.22 17.98 15.24
C ILE A 393 20.77 17.01 14.15
N VAL A 394 21.71 16.32 13.51
CA VAL A 394 21.45 15.35 12.45
C VAL A 394 22.06 14.02 12.82
N SER A 395 21.22 12.99 12.88
CA SER A 395 21.63 11.61 13.09
C SER A 395 21.32 10.79 11.85
N VAL A 396 22.34 10.12 11.32
CA VAL A 396 22.25 9.27 10.13
C VAL A 396 22.88 7.93 10.45
N PHE A 397 22.26 6.84 10.04
CA PHE A 397 22.88 5.53 10.12
C PHE A 397 22.29 4.54 9.14
N LYS A 398 23.13 3.64 8.65
CA LYS A 398 22.76 2.53 7.78
C LYS A 398 22.03 1.46 8.59
N SER A 399 20.92 0.98 8.04
CA SER A 399 20.18 -0.16 8.58
C SER A 399 21.04 -1.42 8.54
N THR A 400 21.08 -2.16 9.64
CA THR A 400 21.68 -3.51 9.72
C THR A 400 20.73 -4.63 9.32
N GLY A 401 19.58 -4.29 8.71
CA GLY A 401 18.65 -5.25 8.13
C GLY A 401 19.43 -6.32 7.37
N SER A 402 19.35 -7.55 7.86
CA SER A 402 20.13 -8.66 7.34
C SER A 402 19.82 -8.82 5.84
N THR A 403 20.85 -8.67 5.01
CA THR A 403 20.95 -9.35 3.72
C THR A 403 21.43 -10.80 3.89
N THR A 404 21.24 -11.41 5.06
CA THR A 404 21.48 -12.85 5.20
C THR A 404 20.30 -13.60 4.61
N HIS A 405 20.47 -14.03 3.36
CA HIS A 405 20.23 -15.43 3.03
C HIS A 405 20.63 -16.28 4.25
N SER A 406 19.65 -16.85 4.94
CA SER A 406 19.93 -17.79 6.01
C SER A 406 20.55 -19.04 5.38
N GLU A 407 21.87 -19.15 5.40
CA GLU A 407 22.50 -20.47 5.36
C GLU A 407 22.11 -21.19 6.65
N ARG A 408 20.99 -21.93 6.58
CA ARG A 408 20.61 -22.87 7.61
C ARG A 408 21.61 -24.03 7.54
N THR A 409 22.48 -24.11 8.54
CA THR A 409 23.35 -25.27 8.73
C THR A 409 22.49 -26.52 8.89
N LYS A 410 22.75 -27.50 8.01
CA LYS A 410 22.03 -28.78 7.85
C LYS A 410 21.97 -29.59 9.15
N PRO A 411 20.83 -30.21 9.50
CA PRO A 411 20.83 -31.50 10.19
C PRO A 411 21.20 -32.62 9.21
N GLY A 412 21.84 -33.66 9.73
CA GLY A 412 22.53 -34.70 8.99
C GLY A 412 21.74 -35.44 7.91
N LYS A 413 22.52 -35.88 6.91
CA LYS A 413 22.20 -36.75 5.77
C LYS A 413 21.13 -37.81 6.02
N SER A 414 20.07 -37.80 5.20
CA SER A 414 19.57 -39.02 4.54
C SER A 414 19.72 -38.83 3.03
N LYS A 415 20.28 -39.85 2.37
CA LYS A 415 20.32 -39.96 0.92
C LYS A 415 18.91 -40.31 0.46
N ASP A 416 18.31 -39.49 -0.38
CA ASP A 416 17.61 -39.90 -1.60
C ASP A 416 17.51 -38.67 -2.52
N LYS A 417 17.69 -38.89 -3.83
CA LYS A 417 17.74 -37.84 -4.85
C LYS A 417 16.34 -37.64 -5.43
N GLU A 418 15.69 -36.53 -5.10
CA GLU A 418 14.64 -35.91 -5.90
C GLU A 418 14.93 -34.40 -6.01
N ASP A 419 14.55 -33.78 -7.13
CA ASP A 419 14.76 -32.37 -7.42
C ASP A 419 13.92 -31.50 -6.46
N ASP A 420 14.54 -30.98 -5.39
CA ASP A 420 13.87 -30.10 -4.42
C ASP A 420 13.61 -28.71 -5.02
N TYR A 421 12.34 -28.39 -5.29
CA TYR A 421 11.84 -27.03 -5.52
C TYR A 421 11.41 -26.43 -4.17
N GLU A 422 11.97 -25.28 -3.79
CA GLU A 422 11.55 -24.56 -2.59
C GLU A 422 10.47 -23.52 -2.96
N ILE A 423 9.28 -23.64 -2.36
CA ILE A 423 8.19 -22.67 -2.49
C ILE A 423 8.56 -21.45 -1.65
N ILE A 424 8.57 -20.26 -2.24
CA ILE A 424 8.85 -19.00 -1.52
C ILE A 424 7.51 -18.35 -1.14
N ASP A 425 7.32 -18.01 0.13
CA ASP A 425 6.10 -17.36 0.64
C ASP A 425 5.93 -15.88 0.20
N ASP A 426 6.98 -15.27 -0.35
CA ASP A 426 7.02 -13.87 -0.82
C ASP A 426 6.73 -13.74 -2.32
N VAL A 427 5.55 -14.18 -2.77
CA VAL A 427 5.07 -13.90 -4.13
C VAL A 427 4.76 -12.41 -4.27
N ALA A 428 5.16 -11.76 -5.36
CA ALA A 428 4.71 -10.41 -5.65
C ALA A 428 3.21 -10.40 -6.02
N TYR A 429 2.42 -9.56 -5.37
CA TYR A 429 1.00 -9.42 -5.65
C TYR A 429 0.53 -7.97 -5.44
N LEU A 430 -0.71 -7.68 -5.83
CA LEU A 430 -1.29 -6.36 -5.66
C LEU A 430 -2.81 -6.46 -5.67
N GLN A 431 -3.45 -5.84 -4.68
CA GLN A 431 -4.87 -5.54 -4.69
C GLN A 431 -5.04 -4.02 -4.52
N ALA A 432 -5.47 -3.33 -5.57
CA ALA A 432 -5.73 -1.89 -5.53
C ALA A 432 -7.19 -1.59 -5.85
N ALA A 433 -7.81 -0.70 -5.08
CA ALA A 433 -9.20 -0.31 -5.29
C ALA A 433 -9.40 1.19 -5.16
N SER A 434 -10.49 1.67 -5.78
CA SER A 434 -10.95 3.05 -5.61
C SER A 434 -12.38 3.09 -5.11
N SER A 435 -12.59 3.75 -3.98
CA SER A 435 -13.91 3.95 -3.39
C SER A 435 -14.55 5.29 -3.79
N LYS A 436 -14.02 5.95 -4.82
CA LYS A 436 -14.44 7.29 -5.26
C LYS A 436 -14.95 7.24 -6.69
N ASN A 437 -15.95 8.07 -7.00
CA ASN A 437 -16.36 8.31 -8.37
C ASN A 437 -15.22 8.94 -9.18
N GLN A 438 -14.96 8.43 -10.38
CA GLN A 438 -13.94 8.92 -11.29
C GLN A 438 -14.58 9.24 -12.63
N LEU A 439 -15.28 10.37 -12.65
CA LEU A 439 -15.93 10.89 -13.84
C LEU A 439 -14.87 11.41 -14.80
N THR A 440 -15.12 11.19 -16.09
CA THR A 440 -14.25 11.65 -17.15
C THR A 440 -15.08 12.14 -18.34
N GLU A 441 -14.42 12.91 -19.20
CA GLU A 441 -14.95 13.32 -20.49
C GLU A 441 -14.17 12.60 -21.60
N SER A 442 -14.23 13.10 -22.83
CA SER A 442 -13.53 12.51 -23.98
C SER A 442 -12.01 12.62 -23.93
N LYS A 443 -11.45 13.17 -22.84
CA LYS A 443 -10.02 13.23 -22.60
C LYS A 443 -9.61 12.08 -21.67
N PRO A 444 -8.59 11.29 -22.05
CA PRO A 444 -8.04 10.26 -21.18
C PRO A 444 -7.59 10.80 -19.83
N LYS A 445 -7.90 10.08 -18.75
CA LYS A 445 -7.49 10.39 -17.37
C LYS A 445 -6.91 9.15 -16.71
N ALA A 446 -5.85 9.32 -15.92
CA ALA A 446 -5.33 8.24 -15.10
C ALA A 446 -6.33 7.85 -14.00
N ILE A 447 -6.57 6.56 -13.85
CA ILE A 447 -7.40 6.01 -12.78
C ILE A 447 -6.67 6.17 -11.46
N THR A 448 -7.36 6.67 -10.45
CA THR A 448 -6.88 6.81 -9.08
C THR A 448 -7.28 5.63 -8.20
N TYR A 449 -6.36 5.19 -7.35
CA TYR A 449 -6.59 4.18 -6.32
C TYR A 449 -6.40 4.83 -4.96
N ASN A 450 -7.36 4.71 -4.06
CA ASN A 450 -7.27 5.25 -2.69
C ASN A 450 -7.11 4.17 -1.63
N LYS A 451 -7.04 2.90 -2.06
CA LYS A 451 -6.70 1.74 -1.24
C LYS A 451 -5.78 0.85 -2.05
N VAL A 452 -4.67 0.47 -1.44
CA VAL A 452 -3.68 -0.43 -2.04
C VAL A 452 -3.22 -1.38 -0.94
N GLU A 453 -3.34 -2.66 -1.20
CA GLU A 453 -2.92 -3.74 -0.31
C GLU A 453 -1.99 -4.69 -1.07
N GLY A 454 -1.10 -5.33 -0.31
CA GLY A 454 -0.30 -6.42 -0.82
C GLY A 454 0.89 -6.05 -1.69
N LEU A 455 1.45 -4.83 -1.59
CA LEU A 455 2.55 -4.26 -2.41
C LEU A 455 3.89 -5.05 -2.49
N ASN A 456 3.92 -6.33 -2.17
CA ASN A 456 5.12 -7.14 -2.32
C ASN A 456 5.56 -7.15 -3.80
N GLY A 457 6.78 -6.69 -4.10
CA GLY A 457 7.30 -6.55 -5.47
C GLY A 457 6.82 -5.32 -6.25
N TYR A 458 6.16 -4.36 -5.59
CA TYR A 458 5.71 -3.10 -6.19
C TYR A 458 6.05 -1.90 -5.32
N SER A 459 6.49 -0.79 -5.92
CA SER A 459 6.40 0.53 -5.31
C SER A 459 5.25 1.32 -5.91
N THR A 460 4.65 2.16 -5.07
CA THR A 460 3.69 3.16 -5.55
C THR A 460 4.49 4.36 -6.04
N VAL A 461 4.48 4.64 -7.35
CA VAL A 461 5.05 5.87 -7.89
C VAL A 461 3.93 6.90 -8.08
N LYS A 462 4.26 8.16 -7.79
CA LYS A 462 3.37 9.33 -7.90
C LYS A 462 2.43 9.26 -9.12
N ASN A 463 1.17 9.69 -8.94
CA ASN A 463 0.14 9.83 -9.98
C ASN A 463 -0.59 8.55 -10.45
N ASN A 464 -0.79 7.57 -9.56
CA ASN A 464 -1.56 6.34 -9.83
C ASN A 464 -0.89 5.37 -10.82
N THR A 465 0.43 5.36 -10.79
CA THR A 465 1.29 4.48 -11.57
C THR A 465 1.93 3.46 -10.65
N PHE A 466 1.96 2.20 -11.07
CA PHE A 466 2.61 1.12 -10.33
C PHE A 466 3.97 0.85 -10.93
N LEU A 467 5.01 0.82 -10.09
CA LEU A 467 6.36 0.45 -10.46
C LEU A 467 6.62 -0.99 -10.05
N TYR A 468 7.04 -1.82 -10.99
CA TYR A 468 7.44 -3.20 -10.71
C TYR A 468 8.85 -3.22 -10.15
N GLU A 469 9.01 -3.72 -8.92
CA GLU A 469 10.32 -3.83 -8.27
C GLU A 469 10.99 -5.17 -8.52
N THR A 470 10.18 -6.21 -8.77
CA THR A 470 10.65 -7.54 -9.10
C THR A 470 10.39 -7.82 -10.59
N PRO A 471 11.35 -8.42 -11.31
CA PRO A 471 11.10 -8.82 -12.68
C PRO A 471 10.21 -10.07 -12.70
N GLY A 472 9.30 -10.17 -13.67
CA GLY A 472 8.44 -11.34 -13.77
C GLY A 472 7.33 -11.24 -14.80
N TYR A 473 6.53 -12.29 -14.84
CA TYR A 473 5.25 -12.33 -15.54
C TYR A 473 4.13 -12.15 -14.54
N TYR A 474 3.28 -11.16 -14.79
CA TYR A 474 2.20 -10.76 -13.89
C TYR A 474 0.88 -10.94 -14.59
N PHE A 475 -0.04 -11.64 -13.93
CA PHE A 475 -1.41 -11.74 -14.38
C PHE A 475 -2.24 -10.69 -13.66
N THR A 476 -2.89 -9.82 -14.44
CA THR A 476 -3.68 -8.70 -13.93
C THR A 476 -5.12 -8.80 -14.40
N VAL A 477 -6.06 -8.56 -13.50
CA VAL A 477 -7.48 -8.36 -13.81
C VAL A 477 -7.96 -7.03 -13.24
N TYR A 478 -8.60 -6.25 -14.08
CA TYR A 478 -9.29 -5.01 -13.73
C TYR A 478 -10.79 -5.26 -13.79
N GLY A 479 -11.51 -4.92 -12.73
CA GLY A 479 -12.97 -4.90 -12.70
C GLY A 479 -13.42 -3.50 -12.30
N ALA A 480 -14.02 -2.79 -13.24
CA ALA A 480 -14.39 -1.39 -13.11
C ALA A 480 -15.91 -1.23 -13.12
N GLN A 481 -16.46 -0.60 -12.09
CA GLN A 481 -17.87 -0.26 -12.03
C GLN A 481 -18.11 0.99 -12.87
N VAL A 482 -18.72 0.83 -14.04
CA VAL A 482 -18.96 1.91 -14.99
C VAL A 482 -20.42 2.34 -15.00
N GLY A 483 -20.66 3.64 -15.12
CA GLY A 483 -22.02 4.17 -15.06
C GLY A 483 -22.10 5.68 -15.22
N SER A 484 -23.27 6.22 -14.87
CA SER A 484 -23.50 7.66 -14.75
C SER A 484 -23.80 8.04 -13.32
N ALA A 485 -23.02 8.96 -12.74
CA ALA A 485 -23.28 9.47 -11.39
C ALA A 485 -24.60 10.27 -11.27
N SER A 486 -25.13 10.78 -12.38
CA SER A 486 -26.43 11.48 -12.41
C SER A 486 -27.61 10.59 -12.78
N GLY A 487 -27.36 9.33 -13.15
CA GLY A 487 -28.36 8.41 -13.72
C GLY A 487 -28.84 8.77 -15.13
N ASN A 488 -28.37 9.86 -15.74
CA ASN A 488 -28.87 10.33 -17.05
C ASN A 488 -27.84 10.23 -18.19
N GLY A 489 -26.59 9.88 -17.88
CA GLY A 489 -25.55 9.67 -18.88
C GLY A 489 -25.82 8.42 -19.72
N LYS A 490 -25.55 8.53 -21.03
CA LYS A 490 -25.48 7.39 -21.96
C LYS A 490 -24.24 7.59 -22.82
N GLY A 491 -23.51 6.53 -23.11
CA GLY A 491 -22.30 6.61 -23.93
C GLY A 491 -21.41 5.39 -23.76
N GLU A 492 -20.15 5.55 -24.12
CA GLU A 492 -19.13 4.51 -24.04
C GLU A 492 -18.05 4.91 -23.04
N ILE A 493 -17.54 3.94 -22.29
CA ILE A 493 -16.37 4.11 -21.42
C ILE A 493 -15.27 3.20 -21.94
N HIS A 494 -14.11 3.80 -22.16
CA HIS A 494 -12.90 3.14 -22.64
C HIS A 494 -11.90 3.02 -21.50
N MET A 495 -11.25 1.86 -21.38
CA MET A 495 -10.19 1.62 -20.41
C MET A 495 -9.03 0.91 -21.09
N TRP A 496 -7.81 1.41 -20.90
CA TRP A 496 -6.60 0.81 -21.47
C TRP A 496 -5.37 1.08 -20.62
N THR A 497 -4.27 0.42 -20.97
CA THR A 497 -3.02 0.47 -20.20
C THR A 497 -1.98 1.35 -20.87
N ARG A 498 -1.21 2.09 -20.07
CA ARG A 498 0.04 2.75 -20.46
C ARG A 498 1.22 2.08 -19.78
N GLU A 499 2.29 1.94 -20.53
CA GLU A 499 3.59 1.46 -20.06
C GLU A 499 4.65 2.53 -20.29
N ASN A 500 5.35 2.93 -19.23
CA ASN A 500 6.36 3.98 -19.27
C ASN A 500 5.88 5.25 -19.99
N GLY A 501 4.62 5.64 -19.75
CA GLY A 501 3.96 6.81 -20.34
C GLY A 501 3.41 6.62 -21.77
N ALA A 502 3.66 5.50 -22.43
CA ALA A 502 3.15 5.20 -23.77
C ALA A 502 1.92 4.28 -23.73
N ASP A 503 0.94 4.51 -24.61
CA ASP A 503 -0.22 3.61 -24.72
C ASP A 503 0.21 2.22 -25.18
N VAL A 504 -0.21 1.18 -24.44
CA VAL A 504 0.02 -0.21 -24.83
C VAL A 504 -0.92 -0.53 -26.00
N PRO A 505 -0.38 -0.89 -27.18
CA PRO A 505 -1.20 -1.26 -28.32
C PRO A 505 -2.16 -2.38 -27.94
N MET A 506 -3.40 -2.32 -28.44
CA MET A 506 -4.39 -3.40 -28.27
C MET A 506 -4.79 -3.70 -26.81
N SER A 507 -4.59 -2.75 -25.88
CA SER A 507 -5.01 -2.89 -24.48
C SER A 507 -6.36 -2.27 -24.15
N ASN A 508 -7.09 -1.77 -25.15
CA ASN A 508 -8.32 -1.01 -24.95
C ASN A 508 -9.55 -1.93 -24.89
N SER A 509 -10.39 -1.68 -23.89
CA SER A 509 -11.69 -2.32 -23.68
C SER A 509 -12.78 -1.27 -23.55
N VAL A 510 -13.95 -1.53 -24.15
CA VAL A 510 -15.06 -0.59 -24.23
C VAL A 510 -16.31 -1.18 -23.57
N GLN A 511 -17.01 -0.37 -22.78
CA GLN A 511 -18.31 -0.74 -22.25
C GLN A 511 -19.34 0.36 -22.54
N ALA A 512 -20.40 -0.01 -23.26
CA ALA A 512 -21.57 0.85 -23.41
C ALA A 512 -22.33 0.96 -22.07
N VAL A 513 -22.70 2.19 -21.72
CA VAL A 513 -23.48 2.54 -20.53
C VAL A 513 -24.81 3.15 -20.97
N GLU A 514 -25.89 2.57 -20.47
CA GLU A 514 -27.25 3.07 -20.64
C GLU A 514 -27.69 3.98 -19.49
N ARG A 515 -28.75 4.76 -19.72
CA ARG A 515 -29.24 5.70 -18.70
C ARG A 515 -29.73 4.94 -17.45
N GLY A 516 -29.21 5.35 -16.30
CA GLY A 516 -29.59 4.80 -15.00
C GLY A 516 -29.08 3.39 -14.78
N SER A 517 -28.15 2.91 -15.62
CA SER A 517 -27.57 1.57 -15.50
C SER A 517 -26.14 1.64 -14.99
N LEU A 518 -25.79 0.65 -14.19
CA LEU A 518 -24.45 0.30 -13.80
C LEU A 518 -24.06 -1.00 -14.51
N SER A 519 -22.83 -1.03 -15.02
CA SER A 519 -22.24 -2.22 -15.63
C SER A 519 -20.84 -2.45 -15.10
N VAL A 520 -20.33 -3.67 -15.25
CA VAL A 520 -18.93 -3.99 -14.94
C VAL A 520 -18.14 -4.06 -16.23
N LEU A 521 -17.11 -3.22 -16.35
CA LEU A 521 -16.10 -3.31 -17.41
C LEU A 521 -14.92 -4.12 -16.88
N ILE A 522 -14.59 -5.22 -17.54
CA ILE A 522 -13.53 -6.13 -17.09
C ILE A 522 -12.45 -6.21 -18.16
N TYR A 523 -11.19 -6.21 -17.73
CA TYR A 523 -10.04 -6.35 -18.62
C TYR A 523 -8.98 -7.21 -17.95
N ASN A 524 -8.48 -8.22 -18.65
CA ASN A 524 -7.35 -9.02 -18.18
C ASN A 524 -6.12 -8.78 -19.06
N SER A 525 -4.95 -8.86 -18.45
CA SER A 525 -3.67 -8.72 -19.13
C SER A 525 -2.62 -9.63 -18.49
N LEU A 526 -1.63 -10.01 -19.30
CA LEU A 526 -0.41 -10.63 -18.84
C LEU A 526 0.74 -9.68 -19.15
N ILE A 527 1.40 -9.18 -18.11
CA ILE A 527 2.45 -8.17 -18.21
C ILE A 527 3.79 -8.84 -17.97
N LYS A 528 4.69 -8.78 -18.94
CA LYS A 528 6.11 -9.11 -18.74
C LYS A 528 6.81 -7.86 -18.20
N ALA A 529 7.04 -7.79 -16.89
CA ALA A 529 7.63 -6.63 -16.27
C ALA A 529 9.11 -6.86 -15.92
N PRO A 530 10.08 -6.15 -16.54
CA PRO A 530 11.39 -5.97 -15.93
C PRO A 530 11.29 -5.02 -14.71
N VAL A 531 12.32 -5.04 -13.87
CA VAL A 531 12.48 -4.08 -12.76
C VAL A 531 12.42 -2.65 -13.30
N GLY A 532 11.67 -1.79 -12.61
CA GLY A 532 11.51 -0.38 -12.97
C GLY A 532 10.49 -0.13 -14.09
N ARG A 533 9.73 -1.14 -14.55
CA ARG A 533 8.61 -0.91 -15.48
C ARG A 533 7.50 -0.15 -14.76
N GLU A 534 6.98 0.90 -15.40
CA GLU A 534 5.84 1.66 -14.92
C GLU A 534 4.57 1.27 -15.67
N VAL A 535 3.48 1.02 -14.94
CA VAL A 535 2.16 0.74 -15.51
C VAL A 535 1.11 1.68 -14.93
N THR A 536 0.44 2.41 -15.82
CA THR A 536 -0.70 3.29 -15.50
C THR A 536 -1.93 2.80 -16.26
N VAL A 537 -3.12 2.89 -15.66
CA VAL A 537 -4.37 2.61 -16.36
C VAL A 537 -5.11 3.92 -16.63
N LEU A 538 -5.58 4.08 -17.85
CA LEU A 538 -6.35 5.24 -18.28
C LEU A 538 -7.82 4.89 -18.49
N ILE A 539 -8.66 5.90 -18.28
CA ILE A 539 -10.07 5.90 -18.63
C ILE A 539 -10.43 7.11 -19.49
N SER A 540 -11.30 6.92 -20.48
CA SER A 540 -11.95 7.98 -21.26
C SER A 540 -13.45 7.68 -21.39
N ALA A 541 -14.28 8.71 -21.55
CA ALA A 541 -15.71 8.54 -21.73
C ALA A 541 -16.24 9.35 -22.91
N TYR A 542 -17.08 8.72 -23.72
CA TYR A 542 -17.69 9.28 -24.91
C TYR A 542 -19.20 9.35 -24.72
N PRO A 543 -19.71 10.42 -24.07
CA PRO A 543 -21.14 10.55 -23.84
C PRO A 543 -21.87 10.81 -25.17
N SER A 544 -22.90 10.01 -25.45
CA SER A 544 -23.77 10.15 -26.63
C SER A 544 -24.81 11.28 -26.45
N ASN A 545 -24.93 11.82 -25.24
CA ASN A 545 -25.72 12.99 -24.89
C ASN A 545 -24.84 14.05 -24.21
N LYS A 546 -25.34 15.27 -23.98
CA LYS A 546 -24.56 16.36 -23.33
C LYS A 546 -24.27 16.13 -21.82
N CYS A 547 -24.25 14.89 -21.35
CA CYS A 547 -24.12 14.58 -19.94
C CYS A 547 -22.66 14.30 -19.58
N SER A 548 -22.03 15.20 -18.82
CA SER A 548 -20.62 15.10 -18.38
C SER A 548 -20.41 14.18 -17.15
N SER A 549 -21.35 13.26 -16.88
CA SER A 549 -21.36 12.46 -15.64
C SER A 549 -21.08 10.98 -15.83
N LEU A 550 -20.44 10.59 -16.94
CA LEU A 550 -19.99 9.22 -17.18
C LEU A 550 -18.61 8.98 -16.58
N GLY A 551 -18.37 7.75 -16.12
CA GLY A 551 -17.05 7.30 -15.68
C GLY A 551 -17.15 6.11 -14.73
N LEU A 552 -16.18 5.99 -13.84
CA LEU A 552 -16.20 5.00 -12.78
C LEU A 552 -17.09 5.47 -11.64
N VAL A 553 -17.96 4.61 -11.14
CA VAL A 553 -18.94 4.94 -10.10
C VAL A 553 -18.75 4.00 -8.91
N ALA A 554 -18.46 4.57 -7.76
CA ALA A 554 -18.53 3.88 -6.47
C ALA A 554 -19.91 4.10 -5.86
N GLN A 555 -20.43 3.08 -5.17
CA GLN A 555 -21.76 3.14 -4.56
C GLN A 555 -21.76 2.55 -3.16
N ASP A 556 -22.34 3.30 -2.22
CA ASP A 556 -22.68 2.81 -0.89
C ASP A 556 -24.06 2.15 -0.95
N VAL A 557 -24.11 0.87 -0.60
CA VAL A 557 -25.32 0.04 -0.65
C VAL A 557 -25.66 -0.38 0.77
N ARG A 558 -26.92 -0.21 1.15
CA ARG A 558 -27.36 -0.54 2.50
C ARG A 558 -27.31 -2.06 2.72
N HIS A 559 -26.61 -2.49 3.78
CA HIS A 559 -26.45 -3.90 4.21
C HIS A 559 -25.44 -4.74 3.42
N GLU A 560 -24.59 -4.11 2.61
CA GLU A 560 -23.56 -4.77 1.81
C GLU A 560 -22.23 -4.03 1.92
N PRO A 561 -21.10 -4.66 1.57
CA PRO A 561 -19.86 -3.93 1.41
C PRO A 561 -19.97 -2.88 0.30
N LEU A 562 -19.24 -1.77 0.48
CA LEU A 562 -19.11 -0.71 -0.51
C LEU A 562 -18.72 -1.26 -1.88
N VAL A 563 -19.36 -0.77 -2.93
CA VAL A 563 -19.02 -1.05 -4.33
C VAL A 563 -17.94 -0.07 -4.76
N PRO A 564 -16.69 -0.52 -4.95
CA PRO A 564 -15.63 0.33 -5.46
C PRO A 564 -15.87 0.67 -6.94
N SER A 565 -15.38 1.84 -7.35
CA SER A 565 -15.42 2.26 -8.75
C SER A 565 -14.51 1.41 -9.64
N ILE A 566 -13.45 0.83 -9.06
CA ILE A 566 -12.54 -0.11 -9.73
C ILE A 566 -11.77 -0.94 -8.71
N ILE A 567 -11.47 -2.17 -9.12
CA ILE A 567 -10.58 -3.12 -8.47
C ILE A 567 -9.53 -3.57 -9.50
N ARG A 568 -8.25 -3.49 -9.14
CA ARG A 568 -7.13 -4.14 -9.81
C ARG A 568 -6.63 -5.26 -8.92
N SER A 569 -6.61 -6.47 -9.45
CA SER A 569 -6.11 -7.67 -8.80
C SER A 569 -4.97 -8.23 -9.64
N GLU A 570 -3.80 -8.37 -9.05
CA GLU A 570 -2.60 -8.79 -9.76
C GLU A 570 -1.76 -9.76 -8.95
N ILE A 571 -1.23 -10.77 -9.63
CA ILE A 571 -0.40 -11.80 -9.03
C ILE A 571 0.77 -12.15 -9.95
N GLN A 572 1.96 -12.27 -9.38
CA GLN A 572 3.11 -12.78 -10.11
C GLN A 572 2.94 -14.28 -10.33
N LEU A 573 3.12 -14.68 -11.59
CA LEU A 573 3.09 -16.08 -12.01
C LEU A 573 4.49 -16.68 -11.99
N SER A 574 5.49 -15.95 -12.46
CA SER A 574 6.86 -16.47 -12.57
C SER A 574 7.93 -15.38 -12.63
N ASP A 575 9.18 -15.80 -12.44
CA ASP A 575 10.36 -15.03 -12.81
C ASP A 575 10.44 -14.84 -14.34
N ILE A 576 11.13 -13.79 -14.78
CA ILE A 576 11.37 -13.46 -16.18
C ILE A 576 12.26 -14.50 -16.87
N ASP A 577 13.18 -15.11 -16.11
CA ASP A 577 14.17 -16.09 -16.59
C ASP A 577 13.63 -17.53 -16.63
N HIS A 578 12.52 -17.78 -15.93
CA HIS A 578 11.85 -19.07 -15.88
C HIS A 578 10.35 -18.87 -16.16
N PRO A 579 9.98 -18.49 -17.40
CA PRO A 579 8.59 -18.23 -17.72
C PRO A 579 7.74 -19.46 -17.44
N VAL A 580 6.70 -19.32 -16.61
CA VAL A 580 5.57 -20.25 -16.66
C VAL A 580 5.05 -20.27 -18.10
N HIS A 581 4.55 -21.41 -18.55
CA HIS A 581 4.00 -21.62 -19.89
C HIS A 581 2.79 -20.70 -20.17
N ASN A 582 3.04 -19.42 -20.45
CA ASN A 582 2.04 -18.35 -20.58
C ASN A 582 1.83 -17.89 -22.04
N LEU A 583 0.60 -17.95 -22.53
CA LEU A 583 0.20 -17.56 -23.88
C LEU A 583 -0.80 -16.41 -23.84
N VAL A 584 -0.60 -15.39 -24.66
CA VAL A 584 -1.60 -14.35 -24.93
C VAL A 584 -1.89 -14.29 -26.43
N LEU A 585 -3.16 -14.51 -26.79
CA LEU A 585 -3.64 -14.44 -28.17
C LEU A 585 -4.70 -13.35 -28.33
N PRO A 586 -4.33 -12.19 -28.88
CA PRO A 586 -5.31 -11.17 -29.25
C PRO A 586 -5.98 -11.49 -30.59
N SER A 587 -7.19 -10.99 -30.79
CA SER A 587 -7.84 -10.93 -32.10
C SER A 587 -8.30 -9.51 -32.41
N SER A 588 -7.71 -8.90 -33.43
CA SER A 588 -8.07 -7.57 -33.95
C SER A 588 -9.16 -7.63 -35.02
N LYS A 589 -9.70 -8.81 -35.30
CA LYS A 589 -10.70 -9.02 -36.34
C LYS A 589 -12.10 -9.09 -35.74
N THR A 590 -13.04 -8.40 -36.36
CA THR A 590 -14.47 -8.63 -36.13
C THR A 590 -14.85 -10.02 -36.63
N GLN A 591 -15.48 -10.81 -35.76
CA GLN A 591 -15.88 -12.19 -35.99
C GLN A 591 -17.38 -12.32 -35.75
N LEU A 592 -18.14 -12.26 -36.84
CA LEU A 592 -19.58 -12.42 -36.82
C LEU A 592 -19.97 -13.90 -36.68
N GLY A 593 -21.03 -14.13 -35.91
CA GLY A 593 -21.43 -15.47 -35.53
C GLY A 593 -22.26 -16.20 -36.57
N SER A 594 -22.70 -17.39 -36.18
CA SER A 594 -23.80 -18.13 -36.80
C SER A 594 -24.49 -18.96 -35.75
N SER A 595 -25.65 -19.54 -36.07
CA SER A 595 -26.33 -20.50 -35.19
C SER A 595 -25.47 -21.72 -34.83
N ASN A 596 -24.50 -22.08 -35.69
CA ASN A 596 -23.50 -23.09 -35.41
C ASN A 596 -22.27 -22.50 -34.72
N SER A 597 -21.73 -23.24 -33.74
CA SER A 597 -20.49 -22.89 -33.05
C SER A 597 -19.30 -22.83 -34.02
N LYS A 598 -18.53 -21.74 -33.93
CA LYS A 598 -17.34 -21.45 -34.75
C LYS A 598 -16.14 -21.16 -33.86
N ALA A 599 -14.99 -21.73 -34.21
CA ALA A 599 -13.73 -21.41 -33.55
C ALA A 599 -13.26 -19.98 -33.89
N ILE A 600 -12.69 -19.33 -32.89
CA ILE A 600 -12.14 -17.99 -32.98
C ILE A 600 -10.77 -18.02 -33.65
N THR A 601 -10.52 -17.03 -34.50
CA THR A 601 -9.22 -16.77 -35.12
C THR A 601 -8.51 -15.65 -34.38
N TYR A 602 -7.19 -15.81 -34.25
CA TYR A 602 -6.30 -14.87 -33.56
C TYR A 602 -5.40 -14.16 -34.57
N ASP A 603 -4.80 -13.06 -34.12
CA ASP A 603 -3.64 -12.48 -34.80
C ASP A 603 -2.38 -13.33 -34.55
N GLN A 604 -1.23 -12.91 -35.08
CA GLN A 604 0.04 -13.60 -34.78
C GLN A 604 0.36 -13.53 -33.28
N ASP A 605 0.92 -14.62 -32.72
CA ASP A 605 1.25 -14.77 -31.31
C ASP A 605 2.08 -13.59 -30.77
N GLN A 606 1.60 -12.90 -29.73
CA GLN A 606 2.35 -11.77 -29.13
C GLN A 606 3.35 -12.21 -28.06
N PHE A 607 3.15 -13.36 -27.41
CA PHE A 607 4.07 -13.92 -26.43
C PHE A 607 4.07 -15.45 -26.48
N THR A 608 5.21 -16.05 -26.85
CA THR A 608 5.45 -17.50 -26.70
C THR A 608 6.62 -17.71 -25.73
N GLY A 609 6.30 -18.07 -24.48
CA GLY A 609 7.25 -18.76 -23.60
C GLY A 609 7.62 -20.15 -24.12
N ILE A 610 8.68 -20.72 -23.55
CA ILE A 610 9.18 -22.08 -23.85
C ILE A 610 8.06 -23.09 -23.53
N GLY A 611 7.82 -24.10 -24.37
CA GLY A 611 6.86 -25.18 -24.11
C GLY A 611 5.38 -24.88 -24.42
N ILE A 612 5.06 -23.75 -25.07
CA ILE A 612 3.67 -23.29 -25.23
C ILE A 612 3.00 -23.77 -26.53
N PRO A 613 1.67 -23.95 -26.51
CA PRO A 613 0.85 -24.02 -27.70
C PRO A 613 1.15 -23.03 -28.82
N THR A 614 1.39 -23.53 -30.02
CA THR A 614 1.41 -22.69 -31.22
C THR A 614 -0.02 -22.45 -31.68
N ALA A 615 -0.43 -21.20 -31.86
CA ALA A 615 -1.71 -20.93 -32.51
C ALA A 615 -1.68 -21.48 -33.93
N ARG A 616 -2.72 -22.22 -34.29
CA ARG A 616 -2.85 -22.83 -35.60
C ARG A 616 -3.79 -22.02 -36.47
N SER A 617 -3.65 -22.19 -37.78
CA SER A 617 -4.57 -21.60 -38.76
C SER A 617 -6.03 -22.04 -38.57
N ASP A 618 -6.26 -23.13 -37.81
CA ASP A 618 -7.58 -23.63 -37.42
C ASP A 618 -8.13 -22.99 -36.12
N GLY A 619 -7.48 -21.95 -35.59
CA GLY A 619 -7.88 -21.27 -34.35
C GLY A 619 -7.63 -22.08 -33.07
N SER A 620 -6.95 -23.23 -33.17
CA SER A 620 -6.59 -24.04 -32.00
C SER A 620 -5.23 -23.70 -31.41
N VAL A 621 -5.15 -23.94 -30.11
CA VAL A 621 -4.01 -23.79 -29.20
C VAL A 621 -3.65 -25.21 -28.75
N LYS A 622 -2.58 -25.80 -29.29
CA LYS A 622 -2.16 -27.17 -28.97
C LYS A 622 -1.24 -27.25 -27.75
N PHE A 623 -1.63 -27.85 -26.64
CA PHE A 623 -0.73 -28.06 -25.49
C PHE A 623 0.46 -28.96 -25.86
N ASN A 624 1.70 -28.57 -25.54
CA ASN A 624 2.86 -29.42 -25.77
C ASN A 624 3.08 -30.41 -24.62
N GLU A 625 2.67 -30.05 -23.41
CA GLU A 625 2.86 -30.83 -22.20
C GLU A 625 1.52 -31.13 -21.52
N SER A 626 1.54 -32.07 -20.57
CA SER A 626 0.35 -32.38 -19.76
C SER A 626 0.41 -31.59 -18.46
N GLY A 627 -0.65 -30.87 -18.13
CA GLY A 627 -0.64 -29.96 -16.98
C GLY A 627 -2.04 -29.49 -16.61
N ILE A 628 -2.09 -28.63 -15.61
CA ILE A 628 -3.29 -27.89 -15.21
C ILE A 628 -3.12 -26.45 -15.67
N TYR A 629 -4.01 -25.96 -16.51
CA TYR A 629 -3.92 -24.63 -17.12
C TYR A 629 -5.09 -23.76 -16.68
N PHE A 630 -4.82 -22.52 -16.28
CA PHE A 630 -5.83 -21.48 -16.20
C PHE A 630 -6.02 -20.86 -17.58
N VAL A 631 -7.27 -20.78 -18.01
CA VAL A 631 -7.72 -20.23 -19.28
C VAL A 631 -8.68 -19.11 -18.95
N ILE A 632 -8.38 -17.89 -19.40
CA ILE A 632 -9.26 -16.75 -19.24
C ILE A 632 -9.27 -15.93 -20.53
N PHE A 633 -10.44 -15.43 -20.91
CA PHE A 633 -10.53 -14.51 -22.02
C PHE A 633 -11.55 -13.41 -21.78
N SER A 634 -11.20 -12.21 -22.23
CA SER A 634 -12.12 -11.07 -22.34
C SER A 634 -12.48 -10.83 -23.80
N ALA A 635 -13.76 -10.61 -24.11
CA ALA A 635 -14.24 -10.43 -25.48
C ALA A 635 -15.21 -9.25 -25.59
N GLN A 636 -15.23 -8.59 -26.75
CA GLN A 636 -16.12 -7.46 -27.05
C GLN A 636 -17.32 -7.95 -27.85
N GLY A 637 -18.46 -8.16 -27.20
CA GLY A 637 -19.70 -8.56 -27.86
C GLY A 637 -20.45 -7.36 -28.40
N GLY A 638 -20.90 -7.42 -29.65
CA GLY A 638 -21.60 -6.30 -30.29
C GLY A 638 -22.28 -6.66 -31.61
N SER A 639 -22.91 -5.66 -32.23
CA SER A 639 -23.53 -5.78 -33.55
C SER A 639 -22.57 -5.33 -34.65
N ALA A 640 -22.67 -5.95 -35.83
CA ALA A 640 -21.90 -5.54 -37.00
C ALA A 640 -22.04 -4.03 -37.29
N ALA A 641 -20.96 -3.42 -37.77
CA ALA A 641 -20.92 -1.98 -38.03
C ALA A 641 -22.06 -1.55 -38.96
N GLY A 642 -22.86 -0.57 -38.51
CA GLY A 642 -24.01 -0.05 -39.27
C GLY A 642 -25.29 -0.88 -39.17
N THR A 643 -25.30 -2.00 -38.45
CA THR A 643 -26.51 -2.77 -38.16
C THR A 643 -27.10 -2.39 -36.80
N ARG A 644 -28.33 -2.82 -36.57
CA ARG A 644 -29.08 -2.63 -35.32
C ARG A 644 -29.49 -3.96 -34.71
N ALA A 645 -28.73 -5.00 -34.99
CA ALA A 645 -29.04 -6.36 -34.59
C ALA A 645 -28.99 -6.55 -33.08
N SER A 646 -29.85 -7.45 -32.60
CA SER A 646 -29.89 -7.91 -31.22
C SER A 646 -30.00 -9.43 -31.21
N GLY A 647 -29.54 -10.04 -30.14
CA GLY A 647 -29.56 -11.49 -29.97
C GLY A 647 -28.66 -11.90 -28.82
N GLU A 648 -28.26 -13.16 -28.83
CA GLU A 648 -27.43 -13.77 -27.80
C GLU A 648 -26.15 -14.29 -28.42
N ILE A 649 -25.04 -14.09 -27.72
CA ILE A 649 -23.75 -14.71 -27.99
C ILE A 649 -23.55 -15.80 -26.96
N TYR A 650 -23.31 -17.02 -27.42
CA TYR A 650 -22.84 -18.14 -26.61
C TYR A 650 -21.36 -18.31 -26.87
N LEU A 651 -20.55 -18.34 -25.81
CA LEU A 651 -19.10 -18.31 -25.93
C LEU A 651 -18.47 -19.17 -24.85
N GLY A 652 -17.48 -19.98 -25.21
CA GLY A 652 -16.78 -20.80 -24.23
C GLY A 652 -15.57 -21.54 -24.79
N PRO A 653 -14.72 -22.08 -23.90
CA PRO A 653 -13.56 -22.86 -24.27
C PRO A 653 -13.96 -24.31 -24.61
N GLN A 654 -13.30 -24.85 -25.63
CA GLN A 654 -13.43 -26.23 -26.08
C GLN A 654 -12.08 -26.94 -25.99
N LEU A 655 -12.07 -28.15 -25.42
CA LEU A 655 -10.92 -29.05 -25.43
C LEU A 655 -11.17 -30.19 -26.42
N ASN A 656 -10.31 -30.31 -27.42
CA ASN A 656 -10.42 -31.30 -28.49
C ASN A 656 -11.77 -31.25 -29.24
N GLY A 657 -12.29 -30.04 -29.46
CA GLY A 657 -13.56 -29.81 -30.16
C GLY A 657 -14.82 -30.14 -29.35
N LYS A 658 -14.68 -30.31 -28.03
CA LYS A 658 -15.80 -30.47 -27.10
C LYS A 658 -15.80 -29.32 -26.10
N ASP A 659 -16.96 -28.76 -25.80
CA ASP A 659 -17.13 -27.77 -24.73
C ASP A 659 -16.52 -28.31 -23.42
N ILE A 660 -15.87 -27.42 -22.68
CA ILE A 660 -15.43 -27.72 -21.32
C ILE A 660 -16.66 -27.55 -20.40
N PRO A 661 -17.00 -28.58 -19.61
CA PRO A 661 -18.16 -28.54 -18.74
C PRO A 661 -18.23 -27.30 -17.87
N ASN A 662 -19.42 -26.71 -17.80
CA ASN A 662 -19.73 -25.57 -16.93
C ASN A 662 -18.77 -24.39 -17.09
N SER A 663 -18.29 -24.12 -18.31
CA SER A 663 -17.41 -22.98 -18.60
C SER A 663 -18.01 -21.97 -19.59
N ASN A 664 -19.04 -22.37 -20.33
CA ASN A 664 -19.71 -21.50 -21.29
C ASN A 664 -20.36 -20.28 -20.60
N ILE A 665 -20.49 -19.19 -21.34
CA ILE A 665 -21.25 -17.99 -20.96
C ILE A 665 -22.28 -17.63 -22.05
N ILE A 666 -23.36 -16.97 -21.65
CA ILE A 666 -24.32 -16.31 -22.54
C ILE A 666 -24.28 -14.80 -22.31
N HIS A 667 -24.40 -14.05 -23.39
CA HIS A 667 -24.56 -12.61 -23.32
C HIS A 667 -25.58 -12.08 -24.32
N SER A 668 -26.49 -11.22 -23.86
CA SER A 668 -27.45 -10.54 -24.72
C SER A 668 -26.84 -9.25 -25.29
N VAL A 669 -26.76 -9.17 -26.62
CA VAL A 669 -26.38 -7.97 -27.36
C VAL A 669 -27.62 -7.14 -27.67
N ARG A 670 -27.59 -5.86 -27.28
CA ARG A 670 -28.57 -4.86 -27.68
C ARG A 670 -28.10 -4.08 -28.90
N SER A 671 -29.08 -3.61 -29.68
CA SER A 671 -28.89 -2.81 -30.87
C SER A 671 -27.85 -1.68 -30.67
N GLY A 672 -26.68 -1.81 -31.29
CA GLY A 672 -25.61 -0.80 -31.27
C GLY A 672 -24.91 -0.61 -29.93
N SER A 673 -24.80 -1.65 -29.10
CA SER A 673 -24.05 -1.62 -27.84
C SER A 673 -22.92 -2.64 -27.83
N ASP A 674 -21.67 -2.15 -27.71
CA ASP A 674 -20.51 -2.99 -27.44
C ASP A 674 -20.39 -3.23 -25.93
N ARG A 675 -20.11 -4.49 -25.55
CA ARG A 675 -20.04 -4.92 -24.14
C ARG A 675 -18.90 -5.89 -23.93
N VAL A 676 -18.31 -5.84 -22.74
CA VAL A 676 -17.21 -6.75 -22.39
C VAL A 676 -17.73 -7.99 -21.71
N LEU A 677 -17.25 -9.14 -22.18
CA LEU A 677 -17.53 -10.47 -21.67
C LEU A 677 -16.27 -11.02 -21.06
N ILE A 678 -16.41 -11.81 -20.01
CA ILE A 678 -15.30 -12.59 -19.48
C ILE A 678 -15.74 -14.02 -19.19
N CYS A 679 -14.87 -14.95 -19.52
CA CYS A 679 -15.03 -16.36 -19.23
C CYS A 679 -13.68 -16.88 -18.74
N GLN A 680 -13.76 -17.80 -17.78
CA GLN A 680 -12.63 -18.39 -17.09
C GLN A 680 -12.85 -19.89 -16.92
N SER A 681 -11.78 -20.66 -17.01
CA SER A 681 -11.79 -22.09 -16.71
C SER A 681 -10.38 -22.60 -16.36
N ILE A 682 -10.32 -23.58 -15.48
CA ILE A 682 -9.17 -24.43 -15.21
C ILE A 682 -9.34 -25.71 -16.03
N VAL A 683 -8.36 -25.99 -16.88
CA VAL A 683 -8.38 -27.10 -17.82
C VAL A 683 -7.25 -28.07 -17.50
N LYS A 684 -7.60 -29.34 -17.32
CA LYS A 684 -6.63 -30.43 -17.27
C LYS A 684 -6.35 -30.95 -18.67
N ALA A 685 -5.21 -30.56 -19.24
CA ALA A 685 -4.84 -30.93 -20.60
C ALA A 685 -3.76 -32.02 -20.62
N LYS A 686 -3.81 -32.87 -21.65
CA LYS A 686 -2.72 -33.79 -22.02
C LYS A 686 -1.88 -33.15 -23.12
N ALA A 687 -0.63 -33.61 -23.21
CA ALA A 687 0.22 -33.28 -24.34
C ALA A 687 -0.50 -33.62 -25.66
N ASN A 688 -0.51 -32.66 -26.58
CA ASN A 688 -1.21 -32.63 -27.87
C ASN A 688 -2.71 -32.36 -27.85
N ASP A 689 -3.33 -32.17 -26.68
CA ASP A 689 -4.71 -31.68 -26.63
C ASP A 689 -4.80 -30.29 -27.28
N LYS A 690 -5.95 -29.98 -27.88
CA LYS A 690 -6.23 -28.71 -28.55
C LYS A 690 -7.26 -27.91 -27.78
N LEU A 691 -6.89 -26.76 -27.25
CA LEU A 691 -7.82 -25.74 -26.78
C LEU A 691 -8.30 -24.88 -27.96
N GLN A 692 -9.59 -24.58 -28.02
CA GLN A 692 -10.18 -23.59 -28.91
C GLN A 692 -11.14 -22.73 -28.10
N ILE A 693 -11.32 -21.47 -28.48
CA ILE A 693 -12.46 -20.70 -28.01
C ILE A 693 -13.47 -20.71 -29.14
N ALA A 694 -14.70 -21.09 -28.84
CA ALA A 694 -15.76 -21.21 -29.82
C ALA A 694 -16.98 -20.39 -29.40
N PHE A 695 -17.68 -19.85 -30.40
CA PHE A 695 -18.89 -19.08 -30.17
C PHE A 695 -19.97 -19.35 -31.20
N SER A 696 -21.22 -19.22 -30.79
CA SER A 696 -22.39 -19.21 -31.66
C SER A 696 -23.29 -18.02 -31.32
N THR A 697 -24.17 -17.66 -32.25
CA THR A 697 -25.07 -16.52 -32.09
C THR A 697 -26.47 -16.85 -32.55
N THR A 698 -27.47 -16.20 -31.94
CA THR A 698 -28.87 -16.29 -32.41
C THR A 698 -29.17 -15.38 -33.60
N ASN A 699 -28.21 -14.51 -33.96
CA ASN A 699 -28.29 -13.58 -35.08
C ASN A 699 -26.92 -13.49 -35.76
N GLU A 700 -26.87 -13.57 -37.09
CA GLU A 700 -25.61 -13.55 -37.85
C GLU A 700 -24.98 -12.14 -37.92
N ASP A 701 -25.76 -11.10 -37.63
CA ASP A 701 -25.30 -9.71 -37.59
C ASP A 701 -24.74 -9.30 -36.21
N ILE A 702 -24.60 -10.24 -35.27
CA ILE A 702 -23.91 -10.04 -33.99
C ILE A 702 -22.69 -10.96 -33.88
N GLY A 703 -21.74 -10.59 -33.04
CA GLY A 703 -20.55 -11.39 -32.79
C GLY A 703 -19.53 -10.66 -31.93
N LEU A 704 -18.26 -11.03 -32.11
CA LEU A 704 -17.15 -10.40 -31.42
C LEU A 704 -16.59 -9.27 -32.28
N ILE A 705 -16.68 -8.03 -31.78
CA ILE A 705 -16.42 -6.83 -32.56
C ILE A 705 -15.05 -6.25 -32.21
N ALA A 706 -14.24 -5.98 -33.22
CA ALA A 706 -13.03 -5.20 -33.09
C ALA A 706 -13.26 -3.79 -33.65
N ALA A 707 -12.69 -2.77 -33.01
CA ALA A 707 -12.92 -1.38 -33.40
C ALA A 707 -11.63 -0.55 -33.30
N ALA A 708 -11.42 0.29 -34.32
CA ALA A 708 -10.43 1.34 -34.24
C ALA A 708 -11.00 2.53 -33.46
N SER A 709 -10.19 3.12 -32.58
CA SER A 709 -10.49 4.42 -32.00
C SER A 709 -9.56 5.50 -32.56
N LYS A 710 -10.02 6.75 -32.53
CA LYS A 710 -9.26 7.90 -33.04
C LYS A 710 -8.19 8.39 -32.06
N ASN A 711 -8.45 8.28 -30.75
CA ASN A 711 -7.60 8.82 -29.68
C ASN A 711 -7.16 7.77 -28.65
N GLU A 712 -7.57 6.51 -28.81
CA GLU A 712 -7.24 5.39 -27.93
C GLU A 712 -6.61 4.25 -28.72
N PRO A 713 -5.94 3.31 -28.04
CA PRO A 713 -5.53 2.06 -28.67
C PRO A 713 -6.70 1.31 -29.29
N PHE A 714 -6.35 0.44 -30.23
CA PHE A 714 -7.28 -0.45 -30.91
C PHE A 714 -8.03 -1.35 -29.91
N VAL A 715 -9.33 -1.51 -30.11
CA VAL A 715 -10.21 -2.39 -29.32
C VAL A 715 -10.20 -3.79 -29.95
N LEU A 716 -9.72 -4.77 -29.21
CA LEU A 716 -9.69 -6.16 -29.66
C LEU A 716 -11.07 -6.81 -29.55
N SER A 717 -11.39 -7.72 -30.47
CA SER A 717 -12.61 -8.53 -30.35
C SER A 717 -12.47 -9.59 -29.25
N LEU A 718 -11.25 -10.08 -29.00
CA LEU A 718 -10.94 -11.01 -27.91
C LEU A 718 -9.47 -10.96 -27.50
N ILE A 719 -9.19 -11.19 -26.21
CA ILE A 719 -7.86 -11.52 -25.66
C ILE A 719 -7.98 -12.85 -24.93
N LEU A 720 -7.27 -13.88 -25.39
CA LEU A 720 -7.13 -15.15 -24.66
C LEU A 720 -5.82 -15.14 -23.88
N THR A 721 -5.87 -15.46 -22.60
CA THR A 721 -4.71 -15.70 -21.74
C THR A 721 -4.77 -17.14 -21.22
N VAL A 722 -3.66 -17.87 -21.37
CA VAL A 722 -3.51 -19.25 -20.88
C VAL A 722 -2.20 -19.35 -20.12
N PHE A 723 -2.21 -19.92 -18.92
CA PHE A 723 -0.98 -20.22 -18.18
C PHE A 723 -1.08 -21.49 -17.34
N GLU A 724 0.05 -22.13 -17.09
CA GLU A 724 0.12 -23.35 -16.28
C GLU A 724 0.09 -23.02 -14.78
N LEU A 725 -0.82 -23.67 -14.04
CA LEU A 725 -0.91 -23.58 -12.59
C LEU A 725 0.04 -24.55 -11.88
N GLY A 726 0.46 -25.62 -12.57
CA GLY A 726 1.46 -26.55 -12.06
C GLY A 726 1.51 -27.82 -12.89
N THR A 727 2.59 -28.58 -12.71
CA THR A 727 2.78 -29.82 -13.47
C THR A 727 1.79 -30.88 -12.99
N LYS A 728 1.51 -31.88 -13.84
CA LYS A 728 0.65 -33.01 -13.47
C LYS A 728 1.03 -33.69 -12.15
N ASN A 729 2.32 -33.70 -11.81
CA ASN A 729 2.85 -34.40 -10.63
C ASN A 729 2.96 -33.50 -9.40
N ASN A 730 2.89 -32.18 -9.58
CA ASN A 730 2.94 -31.20 -8.49
C ASN A 730 2.05 -29.99 -8.82
N PRO A 731 0.72 -30.16 -8.83
CA PRO A 731 -0.20 -29.05 -9.06
C PRO A 731 -0.22 -28.14 -7.82
N VAL A 732 -0.24 -26.82 -8.02
CA VAL A 732 -0.56 -25.90 -6.91
C VAL A 732 -2.01 -26.08 -6.46
N PRO A 733 -2.38 -25.66 -5.24
CA PRO A 733 -3.78 -25.56 -4.84
C PRO A 733 -4.62 -24.77 -5.85
N TYR A 734 -5.74 -25.34 -6.29
CA TYR A 734 -6.68 -24.72 -7.21
C TYR A 734 -8.11 -25.23 -7.02
N ALA A 735 -9.09 -24.47 -7.51
CA ALA A 735 -10.48 -24.89 -7.60
C ALA A 735 -11.16 -24.23 -8.80
N GLN A 736 -11.91 -25.02 -9.57
CA GLN A 736 -13.01 -24.55 -10.40
C GLN A 736 -14.29 -25.19 -9.88
N LEU A 737 -15.22 -24.33 -9.46
CA LEU A 737 -16.52 -24.72 -8.95
C LEU A 737 -17.58 -24.00 -9.76
N SER A 738 -18.76 -24.59 -9.90
CA SER A 738 -19.85 -23.96 -10.61
C SER A 738 -21.20 -24.28 -10.00
N SER A 739 -22.20 -23.52 -10.43
CA SER A 739 -23.60 -23.75 -10.08
C SER A 739 -24.41 -24.07 -11.32
N SER A 740 -24.98 -25.26 -11.34
CA SER A 740 -25.91 -25.70 -12.37
C SER A 740 -27.36 -25.31 -12.06
N ASN A 741 -27.61 -24.55 -10.99
CA ASN A 741 -28.95 -24.10 -10.59
C ASN A 741 -29.10 -22.60 -10.86
N SER A 742 -30.26 -22.14 -11.33
CA SER A 742 -30.59 -20.71 -11.25
C SER A 742 -30.80 -20.33 -9.78
N GLN A 743 -30.29 -19.16 -9.39
CA GLN A 743 -30.27 -18.69 -8.01
C GLN A 743 -30.88 -17.29 -7.95
N TRP A 744 -32.08 -17.18 -7.40
CA TRP A 744 -32.82 -15.91 -7.38
C TRP A 744 -32.41 -15.05 -6.20
N GLY A 745 -32.08 -13.80 -6.49
CA GLY A 745 -31.72 -12.79 -5.51
C GLY A 745 -32.94 -12.24 -4.79
N CYS A 746 -32.67 -11.56 -3.69
CA CYS A 746 -33.63 -10.73 -2.97
C CYS A 746 -32.87 -9.65 -2.20
N ILE A 747 -33.60 -8.72 -1.59
CA ILE A 747 -33.01 -7.61 -0.80
C ILE A 747 -32.20 -8.08 0.42
N THR A 748 -32.32 -9.34 0.81
CA THR A 748 -31.48 -9.95 1.85
C THR A 748 -30.34 -10.72 1.19
N PRO A 749 -29.09 -10.45 1.57
CA PRO A 749 -27.93 -11.22 1.09
C PRO A 749 -28.09 -12.72 1.23
N ARG A 750 -27.70 -13.46 0.20
CA ARG A 750 -27.66 -14.93 0.15
C ARG A 750 -26.28 -15.41 -0.21
N LYS A 751 -25.90 -16.57 0.34
CA LYS A 751 -24.71 -17.29 -0.09
C LYS A 751 -24.97 -17.91 -1.47
N VAL A 752 -24.01 -17.82 -2.37
CA VAL A 752 -24.08 -18.48 -3.68
C VAL A 752 -23.90 -19.99 -3.48
N GLU A 753 -24.82 -20.76 -4.03
CA GLU A 753 -24.72 -22.21 -4.14
C GLU A 753 -23.70 -22.56 -5.24
N LEU A 754 -22.67 -23.33 -4.88
CA LEU A 754 -21.74 -23.97 -5.81
C LEU A 754 -21.92 -25.48 -5.68
N ASN A 755 -22.70 -26.07 -6.58
CA ASN A 755 -23.14 -27.46 -6.47
C ASN A 755 -22.33 -28.44 -7.32
N THR A 756 -21.38 -27.93 -8.12
CA THR A 756 -20.57 -28.73 -9.03
C THR A 756 -19.08 -28.44 -8.79
N ASN A 757 -18.27 -29.50 -8.67
CA ASN A 757 -16.81 -29.42 -8.67
C ASN A 757 -16.29 -29.81 -10.04
N ASP A 758 -15.91 -28.81 -10.84
CA ASP A 758 -15.34 -29.03 -12.17
C ASP A 758 -13.86 -29.43 -12.09
N GLY A 759 -13.22 -29.14 -10.95
CA GLY A 759 -11.93 -29.68 -10.57
C GLY A 759 -11.31 -28.89 -9.42
N SER A 760 -10.86 -29.57 -8.37
CA SER A 760 -10.14 -28.94 -7.28
C SER A 760 -8.96 -29.78 -6.78
N HIS A 761 -7.98 -29.10 -6.19
CA HIS A 761 -6.82 -29.67 -5.53
C HIS A 761 -6.48 -28.81 -4.32
N LEU A 762 -6.44 -29.39 -3.12
CA LEU A 762 -6.13 -28.71 -1.84
C LEU A 762 -7.02 -27.48 -1.53
N ILE A 763 -8.18 -27.42 -2.18
CA ILE A 763 -9.26 -26.47 -1.89
C ILE A 763 -10.53 -27.31 -1.83
N LYS A 764 -11.18 -27.29 -0.67
CA LYS A 764 -12.44 -27.97 -0.40
C LYS A 764 -13.61 -27.03 -0.64
N TYR A 765 -14.78 -27.60 -0.86
CA TYR A 765 -16.02 -26.83 -0.85
C TYR A 765 -17.14 -27.66 -0.21
N ASP A 766 -18.02 -26.98 0.50
CA ASP A 766 -19.22 -27.54 1.10
C ASP A 766 -20.32 -26.48 1.10
N ASP A 767 -21.44 -26.74 0.43
CA ASP A 767 -22.60 -25.84 0.37
C ASP A 767 -22.23 -24.38 -0.01
N GLY A 768 -21.36 -24.16 -0.99
CA GLY A 768 -20.92 -22.81 -1.38
C GLY A 768 -19.91 -22.13 -0.45
N THR A 769 -19.50 -22.79 0.65
CA THR A 769 -18.36 -22.38 1.47
C THR A 769 -17.10 -23.07 0.96
N ILE A 770 -16.07 -22.29 0.62
CA ILE A 770 -14.82 -22.75 0.02
C ILE A 770 -13.72 -22.70 1.08
N GLU A 771 -13.12 -23.84 1.42
CA GLU A 771 -12.09 -23.94 2.46
C GLU A 771 -10.71 -24.20 1.83
N PHE A 772 -9.72 -23.37 2.21
CA PHE A 772 -8.36 -23.45 1.71
C PHE A 772 -7.52 -24.33 2.65
N GLU A 773 -6.97 -25.44 2.16
CA GLU A 773 -6.23 -26.37 3.03
C GLU A 773 -4.81 -25.89 3.36
N GLU A 774 -4.27 -25.01 2.52
CA GLU A 774 -2.93 -24.46 2.67
C GLU A 774 -2.96 -22.94 2.79
N ALA A 775 -2.03 -22.41 3.59
CA ALA A 775 -1.76 -20.99 3.58
C ALA A 775 -1.09 -20.56 2.27
N GLY A 776 -1.28 -19.31 1.87
CA GLY A 776 -0.63 -18.73 0.70
C GLY A 776 -1.38 -17.56 0.09
N THR A 777 -0.85 -17.02 -1.00
CA THR A 777 -1.51 -15.95 -1.78
C THR A 777 -2.29 -16.56 -2.94
N TYR A 778 -3.60 -16.31 -2.95
CA TYR A 778 -4.54 -16.85 -3.92
C TYR A 778 -5.12 -15.75 -4.78
N PHE A 779 -5.18 -15.98 -6.09
CA PHE A 779 -6.10 -15.26 -6.96
C PHE A 779 -7.45 -15.96 -6.91
N VAL A 780 -8.53 -15.20 -6.72
CA VAL A 780 -9.91 -15.71 -6.68
C VAL A 780 -10.82 -14.86 -7.55
N MET A 781 -11.77 -15.51 -8.22
CA MET A 781 -12.69 -14.86 -9.15
C MET A 781 -14.02 -15.60 -9.21
N GLY A 782 -15.12 -14.88 -8.99
CA GLY A 782 -16.48 -15.37 -9.20
C GLY A 782 -17.12 -14.64 -10.37
N ALA A 783 -17.66 -15.38 -11.34
CA ALA A 783 -18.35 -14.88 -12.51
C ALA A 783 -19.77 -15.46 -12.58
N GLY A 784 -20.77 -14.62 -12.30
CA GLY A 784 -22.18 -14.96 -12.27
C GLY A 784 -22.91 -14.48 -13.51
N GLN A 785 -23.72 -15.35 -14.11
CA GLN A 785 -24.61 -14.97 -15.20
C GLN A 785 -25.87 -14.36 -14.63
N VAL A 786 -26.02 -13.05 -14.72
CA VAL A 786 -27.18 -12.33 -14.17
C VAL A 786 -28.27 -12.15 -15.21
N GLY A 787 -29.52 -12.32 -14.82
CA GLY A 787 -30.67 -12.18 -15.71
C GLY A 787 -32.01 -12.21 -14.96
N SER A 788 -33.10 -12.29 -15.73
CA SER A 788 -34.48 -12.35 -15.21
C SER A 788 -35.14 -13.70 -15.49
N SER A 789 -35.92 -14.21 -14.54
CA SER A 789 -36.66 -15.47 -14.66
C SER A 789 -37.73 -15.46 -15.77
N ASP A 790 -38.28 -14.28 -16.06
CA ASP A 790 -39.37 -14.05 -17.01
C ASP A 790 -38.97 -13.13 -18.19
N GLY A 791 -37.69 -12.76 -18.27
CA GLY A 791 -37.17 -11.78 -19.25
C GLY A 791 -37.71 -10.35 -19.08
N LYS A 792 -38.33 -10.01 -17.94
CA LYS A 792 -38.95 -8.70 -17.67
C LYS A 792 -38.51 -8.03 -16.37
N GLY A 793 -37.79 -8.72 -15.51
CA GLY A 793 -37.18 -8.19 -14.30
C GLY A 793 -36.19 -7.07 -14.64
N LYS A 794 -36.32 -5.97 -13.89
CA LYS A 794 -35.44 -4.79 -13.96
C LYS A 794 -34.95 -4.44 -12.58
N GLY A 795 -33.67 -4.15 -12.43
CA GLY A 795 -33.06 -3.87 -11.13
C GLY A 795 -31.59 -4.24 -11.09
N ASP A 796 -30.99 -4.08 -9.93
CA ASP A 796 -29.58 -4.30 -9.66
C ASP A 796 -29.35 -5.68 -9.02
N VAL A 797 -28.32 -6.38 -9.50
CA VAL A 797 -27.79 -7.60 -8.89
C VAL A 797 -26.40 -7.31 -8.37
N HIS A 798 -26.13 -7.74 -7.14
CA HIS A 798 -24.90 -7.46 -6.41
C HIS A 798 -24.15 -8.77 -6.17
N LEU A 799 -22.82 -8.74 -6.22
CA LEU A 799 -21.95 -9.90 -5.97
C LEU A 799 -20.69 -9.47 -5.22
N TRP A 800 -20.41 -10.09 -4.09
CA TRP A 800 -19.20 -9.81 -3.29
C TRP A 800 -18.65 -11.06 -2.61
N MET A 801 -17.49 -10.91 -1.96
CA MET A 801 -16.82 -12.00 -1.25
C MET A 801 -16.95 -11.83 0.27
N ARG A 802 -17.01 -12.95 0.99
CA ARG A 802 -16.99 -13.02 2.45
C ARG A 802 -15.91 -13.98 2.90
N LEU A 803 -14.99 -13.50 3.73
CA LEU A 803 -13.89 -14.28 4.29
C LEU A 803 -14.15 -14.52 5.77
N ASN A 804 -14.16 -15.77 6.20
CA ASN A 804 -14.34 -16.19 7.59
C ASN A 804 -15.59 -15.56 8.24
N GLY A 805 -16.70 -15.55 7.52
CA GLY A 805 -17.98 -14.99 7.98
C GLY A 805 -18.06 -13.45 7.94
N LYS A 806 -17.04 -12.76 7.43
CA LYS A 806 -17.00 -11.30 7.32
C LYS A 806 -16.95 -10.84 5.86
N ASP A 807 -17.85 -9.94 5.48
CA ASP A 807 -17.85 -9.36 4.14
C ASP A 807 -16.52 -8.64 3.87
N MET A 808 -15.90 -8.97 2.74
CA MET A 808 -14.67 -8.36 2.29
C MET A 808 -14.97 -6.97 1.74
N LYS A 809 -14.23 -5.98 2.25
CA LYS A 809 -14.28 -4.62 1.73
C LYS A 809 -13.81 -4.62 0.27
N ASP A 810 -14.40 -3.75 -0.53
CA ASP A 810 -13.96 -3.49 -1.91
C ASP A 810 -13.96 -4.74 -2.80
N SER A 811 -14.86 -5.69 -2.54
CA SER A 811 -15.09 -6.89 -3.36
C SER A 811 -16.45 -6.89 -4.08
N ASN A 812 -17.31 -5.92 -3.76
CA ASN A 812 -18.68 -5.86 -4.28
C ASN A 812 -18.71 -5.32 -5.71
N THR A 813 -19.59 -5.85 -6.53
CA THR A 813 -19.87 -5.35 -7.88
C THR A 813 -21.37 -5.36 -8.14
N ILE A 814 -21.83 -4.40 -8.96
CA ILE A 814 -23.23 -4.25 -9.34
C ILE A 814 -23.38 -4.39 -10.86
N GLN A 815 -24.42 -5.11 -11.25
CA GLN A 815 -24.94 -5.07 -12.61
C GLN A 815 -26.41 -4.71 -12.61
N THR A 816 -26.76 -3.62 -13.29
CA THR A 816 -28.15 -3.31 -13.62
C THR A 816 -28.62 -4.22 -14.76
N VAL A 817 -29.68 -4.97 -14.50
CA VAL A 817 -30.37 -5.84 -15.43
C VAL A 817 -31.66 -5.15 -15.85
N ASP A 818 -31.93 -5.05 -17.15
CA ASP A 818 -33.13 -4.41 -17.70
C ASP A 818 -34.05 -5.39 -18.47
N CYS A 819 -33.50 -6.57 -18.83
CA CYS A 819 -34.15 -7.77 -19.38
C CYS A 819 -33.13 -8.74 -20.03
N ASP A 820 -31.86 -8.33 -20.10
CA ASP A 820 -30.76 -9.06 -20.71
C ASP A 820 -30.14 -10.10 -19.77
N THR A 821 -29.45 -11.08 -20.36
CA THR A 821 -28.45 -11.86 -19.62
C THR A 821 -27.07 -11.27 -19.85
N THR A 822 -26.29 -11.11 -18.78
CA THR A 822 -24.90 -10.65 -18.84
C THR A 822 -24.07 -11.31 -17.74
N VAL A 823 -22.77 -11.06 -17.71
CA VAL A 823 -21.84 -11.60 -16.71
C VAL A 823 -21.50 -10.49 -15.70
N LEU A 824 -21.69 -10.78 -14.42
CA LEU A 824 -21.26 -9.99 -13.27
C LEU A 824 -20.09 -10.70 -12.61
N VAL A 825 -19.01 -9.97 -12.33
CA VAL A 825 -17.78 -10.56 -11.77
C VAL A 825 -17.35 -9.83 -10.52
N CYS A 826 -16.84 -10.60 -9.56
CA CYS A 826 -16.02 -10.11 -8.47
C CYS A 826 -14.69 -10.86 -8.47
N GLN A 827 -13.60 -10.18 -8.13
CA GLN A 827 -12.26 -10.75 -8.10
C GLN A 827 -11.42 -10.15 -6.99
N ALA A 828 -10.45 -10.92 -6.49
CA ALA A 828 -9.49 -10.47 -5.50
C ALA A 828 -8.20 -11.28 -5.56
N VAL A 829 -7.11 -10.69 -5.05
CA VAL A 829 -5.95 -11.43 -4.55
C VAL A 829 -5.96 -11.39 -3.04
N ILE A 830 -5.90 -12.56 -2.41
CA ILE A 830 -6.11 -12.72 -0.97
C ILE A 830 -5.00 -13.59 -0.39
N LYS A 831 -4.41 -13.16 0.71
CA LYS A 831 -3.58 -14.03 1.55
C LYS A 831 -4.50 -14.86 2.44
N MET A 832 -4.45 -16.16 2.29
CA MET A 832 -5.22 -17.14 3.06
C MET A 832 -4.31 -17.82 4.08
N GLU A 833 -4.86 -18.09 5.25
CA GLU A 833 -4.32 -19.06 6.20
C GLU A 833 -4.95 -20.44 5.95
N ALA A 834 -4.26 -21.50 6.37
CA ALA A 834 -4.82 -22.85 6.29
C ALA A 834 -6.11 -22.95 7.15
N GLY A 835 -7.19 -23.41 6.53
CA GLY A 835 -8.53 -23.50 7.14
C GLY A 835 -9.39 -22.26 6.94
N ASP A 836 -8.89 -21.20 6.28
CA ASP A 836 -9.71 -20.04 5.92
C ASP A 836 -10.85 -20.44 4.98
N LYS A 837 -11.98 -19.75 5.16
CA LYS A 837 -13.24 -20.01 4.45
C LYS A 837 -13.69 -18.80 3.66
N LEU A 838 -13.84 -18.96 2.35
CA LEU A 838 -14.37 -17.96 1.44
C LEU A 838 -15.78 -18.34 1.00
N GLU A 839 -16.67 -17.35 0.94
CA GLU A 839 -18.03 -17.47 0.44
C GLU A 839 -18.28 -16.37 -0.59
N LEU A 840 -19.00 -16.71 -1.66
CA LEU A 840 -19.58 -15.71 -2.55
C LEU A 840 -20.97 -15.35 -2.04
N MET A 841 -21.26 -14.06 -1.99
CA MET A 841 -22.50 -13.51 -1.50
C MET A 841 -23.17 -12.69 -2.59
N TYR A 842 -24.49 -12.73 -2.66
CA TYR A 842 -25.24 -11.97 -3.65
C TYR A 842 -26.59 -11.47 -3.11
N SER A 843 -27.11 -10.43 -3.74
CA SER A 843 -28.43 -9.85 -3.44
C SER A 843 -29.03 -9.27 -4.73
N ALA A 844 -30.30 -8.87 -4.66
CA ALA A 844 -30.94 -8.08 -5.70
C ALA A 844 -31.86 -7.02 -5.07
N ASP A 845 -32.00 -5.87 -5.71
CA ASP A 845 -32.87 -4.77 -5.22
C ASP A 845 -34.37 -5.02 -5.44
N VAL A 846 -34.72 -6.13 -6.08
CA VAL A 846 -36.10 -6.57 -6.33
C VAL A 846 -36.57 -7.65 -5.35
N ALA A 847 -37.90 -7.82 -5.29
CA ALA A 847 -38.51 -8.95 -4.60
C ALA A 847 -38.03 -10.30 -5.17
N GLU A 848 -37.98 -11.31 -4.30
CA GLU A 848 -37.50 -12.65 -4.61
C GLU A 848 -38.12 -13.26 -5.88
N GLY A 849 -37.30 -13.99 -6.65
CA GLY A 849 -37.73 -14.76 -7.80
C GLY A 849 -37.75 -14.01 -9.14
N LYS A 850 -37.39 -12.73 -9.15
CA LYS A 850 -37.37 -11.90 -10.36
C LYS A 850 -36.00 -11.79 -11.02
N LEU A 851 -35.00 -11.38 -10.26
CA LEU A 851 -33.61 -11.22 -10.72
C LEU A 851 -32.68 -12.13 -9.93
N GLY A 852 -31.57 -12.51 -10.54
CA GLY A 852 -30.53 -13.29 -9.89
C GLY A 852 -29.60 -13.93 -10.91
N PHE A 853 -28.94 -15.01 -10.50
CA PHE A 853 -28.10 -15.80 -11.38
C PHE A 853 -28.92 -16.82 -12.17
N VAL A 854 -28.75 -16.87 -13.49
CA VAL A 854 -29.56 -17.68 -14.40
C VAL A 854 -28.72 -18.74 -15.10
N THR A 855 -29.27 -19.95 -15.23
CA THR A 855 -28.71 -20.97 -16.13
C THR A 855 -29.39 -20.93 -17.48
N SER A 856 -28.69 -21.33 -18.54
CA SER A 856 -29.27 -21.55 -19.86
C SER A 856 -28.86 -22.92 -20.41
N GLN A 857 -29.70 -23.53 -21.24
CA GLN A 857 -29.39 -24.75 -21.98
C GLN A 857 -29.77 -24.55 -23.44
N PRO A 858 -28.86 -24.05 -24.28
CA PRO A 858 -29.13 -23.87 -25.70
C PRO A 858 -29.24 -25.22 -26.39
N GLU A 859 -30.07 -25.35 -27.44
CA GLU A 859 -30.29 -26.63 -28.13
C GLU A 859 -29.00 -27.26 -28.70
N SER A 860 -27.97 -26.45 -28.97
CA SER A 860 -26.72 -26.86 -29.60
C SER A 860 -25.46 -26.72 -28.73
N ASN A 861 -25.58 -26.22 -27.49
CA ASN A 861 -24.43 -25.94 -26.62
C ASN A 861 -24.55 -26.66 -25.27
N GLU A 862 -23.43 -26.82 -24.58
CA GLU A 862 -23.43 -27.30 -23.20
C GLU A 862 -24.16 -26.32 -22.26
N LYS A 863 -24.60 -26.84 -21.10
CA LYS A 863 -25.30 -26.05 -20.09
C LYS A 863 -24.44 -24.86 -19.69
N VAL A 864 -25.04 -23.68 -19.67
CA VAL A 864 -24.41 -22.46 -19.20
C VAL A 864 -24.72 -22.34 -17.69
N PRO A 865 -23.73 -22.43 -16.79
CA PRO A 865 -23.93 -22.44 -15.34
C PRO A 865 -24.25 -21.03 -14.82
N SER A 866 -25.03 -20.91 -13.74
CA SER A 866 -25.38 -19.59 -13.22
C SER A 866 -24.20 -18.87 -12.55
N MET A 867 -23.20 -19.64 -12.09
CA MET A 867 -21.98 -19.13 -11.48
C MET A 867 -20.81 -20.03 -11.85
N VAL A 868 -19.65 -19.43 -12.11
CA VAL A 868 -18.34 -20.08 -12.14
C VAL A 868 -17.43 -19.38 -11.13
N PHE A 869 -16.83 -20.16 -10.24
CA PHE A 869 -15.80 -19.71 -9.31
C PHE A 869 -14.47 -20.35 -9.70
N SER A 870 -13.41 -19.56 -9.69
CA SER A 870 -12.05 -20.05 -9.88
C SER A 870 -11.12 -19.48 -8.82
N ALA A 871 -10.25 -20.35 -8.29
CA ALA A 871 -9.18 -19.99 -7.38
C ALA A 871 -7.90 -20.74 -7.72
N PHE A 872 -6.75 -20.09 -7.56
CA PHE A 872 -5.46 -20.76 -7.60
C PHE A 872 -4.45 -20.05 -6.70
N LYS A 873 -3.57 -20.83 -6.06
CA LYS A 873 -2.40 -20.33 -5.35
C LYS A 873 -1.35 -19.93 -6.38
N SER A 874 -0.62 -18.83 -6.16
CA SER A 874 0.52 -18.53 -7.03
C SER A 874 1.56 -19.65 -6.98
N SER A 875 2.11 -19.97 -8.13
CA SER A 875 3.09 -21.04 -8.37
C SER A 875 4.55 -20.56 -8.31
N TYR A 876 4.84 -19.37 -7.76
CA TYR A 876 6.21 -18.85 -7.72
C TYR A 876 7.15 -19.76 -6.90
N THR A 877 7.92 -20.57 -7.61
CA THR A 877 9.07 -21.31 -7.10
C THR A 877 10.35 -20.69 -7.63
N LYS A 878 11.23 -20.20 -6.76
CA LYS A 878 12.55 -19.72 -7.18
C LYS A 878 13.42 -20.92 -7.53
N SER A 879 13.81 -21.02 -8.79
CA SER A 879 14.81 -22.00 -9.21
C SER A 879 16.12 -21.75 -8.48
N SER A 880 16.56 -22.69 -7.65
CA SER A 880 17.86 -22.66 -6.95
C SER A 880 19.04 -23.03 -7.87
N LYS A 881 18.82 -23.27 -9.17
CA LYS A 881 19.87 -23.73 -10.10
C LYS A 881 20.57 -22.55 -10.80
N HIS A 882 21.77 -22.26 -10.30
CA HIS A 882 22.92 -21.63 -10.96
C HIS A 882 22.86 -20.13 -11.34
N TYR A 883 23.24 -19.27 -10.38
CA TYR A 883 23.80 -17.92 -10.63
C TYR A 883 25.31 -17.86 -10.33
N ASN A 884 26.09 -18.88 -10.74
CA ASN A 884 27.54 -18.94 -10.52
C ASN A 884 28.36 -19.14 -11.80
N LYS A 885 27.84 -18.76 -12.98
CA LYS A 885 28.59 -18.96 -14.22
C LYS A 885 28.33 -17.91 -15.30
N TYR A 886 28.53 -16.63 -14.98
CA TYR A 886 28.84 -15.57 -15.97
C TYR A 886 29.56 -14.42 -15.24
N ASN A 887 30.82 -14.67 -14.87
CA ASN A 887 31.83 -13.67 -14.56
C ASN A 887 33.20 -14.37 -14.57
N GLU A 888 33.56 -14.92 -15.72
CA GLU A 888 34.91 -15.34 -16.10
C GLU A 888 34.86 -15.63 -17.61
N ASP A 889 34.96 -14.56 -18.40
CA ASP A 889 35.73 -14.44 -19.64
C ASP A 889 35.58 -13.02 -20.23
#